data_AF-A0A355AKI7-F1
#
_entry.id   AF-A0A355AKI7-F1
#
_cell.length_a   1.000
_cell.length_b   1.000
_cell.length_c   1.000
_cell.angle_alpha   90.00
_cell.angle_beta   90.00
_cell.angle_gamma   90.00
#
_symmetry.space_group_name_H-M   'P 1'
#
loop_
_entity.id
_entity.type
_entity.pdbx_description
1 polymer ?
#
loop_
_entity_poly.entity_id
_entity_poly.type
_entity_poly.pdbx_seq_one_letter_code
_entity_poly.pdbx_strand_id
1 'polypeptide(L)'
;MKRRTQWITLILGTCLIVMGMSQRIWAAPPNVVVILADDMGFSDLGCYGSEIETPNFDRLAHGGLRFTQGYNTARCWPTRGALLTGYYAQSIRRDKMPGVQGGNRGGRPAWAQLLPERLAAAGYRSYHSGKWHVDGNPLEQGFSHSLDITSGGQNDFFDPLGITVDGTPIEEKDHFYVTTAVGEHAAACLREHAEHHGDKPFFSYVAFTSPHFPLHAPQDIIEKYKQRYQAGWNVMQQARYKRLVQSGIINAPLAAMEEDLGPPYDFPDALEKLGSGEVNRPLPWQSLTLEQQAFQATKMAIHAAMIDAMDQAVGEVIQQLEAMDVLENTLILCLSDNGGSAEIMVRGKGHDPHLPAGSAGTYLCLGPGWSSCANTPFRRHKTWVHEGGISTSWIVHWPAGIPSKSALREQPVHVIDIVPTVLELAGVEQSEEYSGEAEPPLQGRSFVECLTNPDAPPPHETLWWCHNEHRAVRHNDWKLVAARDEPWELYDLSSDRTEQNNLASSHPEQVKQLEEDWNEIATDNQRLADLDGKNKPQGKPKKKKPTPKKQAASNVDHKHDAQAGRPRQSPPNVVIIFTDDMGYADPACYGGTFAATPHIDRLAREGIKLTDFHVAQPVCSASRAALLTGCYPNRIGIHGALSPRVTHGLSGEETTLAELLRSRGYQTSMVGKWHLGHHRQFLPTRHGFDEYFGLPYSNDMWPYHPSAKPGTYPPLPLFENEEVIDAEVSPEDQTTLTKRYAQRAVDFLKRAGTDKDGRPFFLYLAHSMPHVP
;
A
#
# COMPACT_ATOMS: atom_id res chain seq x y z
N MET A 1 60.45 38.13 -55.33
CA MET A 1 61.31 37.52 -54.29
C MET A 1 60.44 36.90 -53.21
N LYS A 2 60.63 35.59 -52.94
CA LYS A 2 60.48 34.79 -51.70
C LYS A 2 59.33 35.11 -50.72
N ARG A 3 58.63 34.15 -50.10
CA ARG A 3 58.38 32.69 -50.24
C ARG A 3 57.51 32.35 -49.01
N ARG A 4 56.45 31.53 -49.19
CA ARG A 4 55.95 30.43 -48.32
C ARG A 4 55.53 30.81 -46.87
N THR A 5 54.41 30.35 -46.27
CA THR A 5 53.69 29.04 -46.30
C THR A 5 52.31 29.34 -45.61
N GLN A 6 51.08 29.11 -46.13
CA GLN A 6 50.35 27.87 -46.50
C GLN A 6 50.27 26.85 -45.32
N TRP A 7 49.14 26.28 -44.85
CA TRP A 7 47.72 26.18 -45.28
C TRP A 7 46.90 25.42 -44.18
N ILE A 8 45.57 25.70 -44.08
CA ILE A 8 44.38 24.78 -43.91
C ILE A 8 44.33 23.90 -42.64
N THR A 9 43.26 23.87 -41.83
CA THR A 9 42.05 23.03 -42.08
C THR A 9 40.87 23.35 -41.16
N LEU A 10 39.73 23.69 -41.78
CA LEU A 10 38.33 23.26 -41.53
C LEU A 10 37.92 22.83 -40.10
N ILE A 11 37.03 23.60 -39.46
CA ILE A 11 36.13 23.12 -38.38
C ILE A 11 34.73 23.05 -38.98
N LEU A 12 34.33 21.83 -39.35
CA LEU A 12 32.97 21.43 -39.75
C LEU A 12 32.79 20.00 -39.18
N GLY A 13 31.75 19.79 -38.38
CA GLY A 13 31.46 18.55 -37.63
C GLY A 13 31.81 18.72 -36.14
N THR A 14 30.91 18.58 -35.17
CA THR A 14 29.75 17.68 -35.10
C THR A 14 28.78 18.24 -34.06
N CYS A 15 27.57 18.65 -34.46
CA CYS A 15 26.42 18.67 -33.56
C CYS A 15 26.03 17.19 -33.32
N LEU A 16 26.61 16.59 -32.30
CA LEU A 16 26.07 15.37 -31.70
C LEU A 16 25.15 15.82 -30.56
N ILE A 17 23.87 15.88 -30.88
CA ILE A 17 22.79 15.81 -29.89
C ILE A 17 23.00 14.48 -29.17
N VAL A 18 23.64 14.52 -28.00
CA VAL A 18 23.57 13.43 -27.04
C VAL A 18 22.19 13.54 -26.41
N MET A 19 21.19 12.93 -27.05
CA MET A 19 19.99 12.49 -26.35
C MET A 19 20.49 11.50 -25.30
N GLY A 20 20.65 11.98 -24.07
CA GLY A 20 20.97 11.14 -22.94
C GLY A 20 19.78 10.23 -22.66
N MET A 21 19.74 9.06 -23.29
CA MET A 21 19.00 7.93 -22.74
C MET A 21 19.75 7.51 -21.48
N SER A 22 19.36 8.09 -20.36
CA SER A 22 19.74 7.58 -19.04
C SER A 22 19.06 6.22 -18.85
N GLN A 23 19.68 5.16 -19.40
CA GLN A 23 19.35 3.81 -18.98
C GLN A 23 19.69 3.72 -17.49
N ARG A 24 18.65 3.70 -16.65
CA ARG A 24 18.80 3.34 -15.25
C ARG A 24 19.17 1.86 -15.23
N ILE A 25 20.47 1.57 -15.09
CA ILE A 25 20.96 0.19 -14.95
C ILE A 25 20.59 -0.25 -13.54
N TRP A 26 19.43 -0.90 -13.40
CA TRP A 26 19.09 -1.66 -12.20
C TRP A 26 20.04 -2.86 -12.11
N ALA A 27 20.61 -3.11 -10.93
CA ALA A 27 21.68 -4.10 -10.74
C ALA A 27 21.25 -5.57 -10.99
N ALA A 28 19.95 -5.83 -11.10
CA ALA A 28 19.30 -7.02 -11.66
C ALA A 28 17.81 -6.70 -11.89
N PRO A 29 17.11 -7.31 -12.89
CA PRO A 29 15.67 -7.11 -13.04
C PRO A 29 14.92 -7.62 -11.80
N PRO A 30 13.87 -6.91 -11.32
CA PRO A 30 13.18 -7.29 -10.10
C PRO A 30 12.28 -8.52 -10.31
N ASN A 31 12.06 -9.29 -9.25
CA ASN A 31 10.91 -10.20 -9.22
C ASN A 31 9.62 -9.37 -9.22
N VAL A 32 8.52 -9.96 -9.68
CA VAL A 32 7.23 -9.27 -9.74
C VAL A 32 6.15 -10.13 -9.10
N VAL A 33 5.37 -9.55 -8.20
CA VAL A 33 4.18 -10.15 -7.61
C VAL A 33 3.00 -9.21 -7.81
N VAL A 34 1.94 -9.69 -8.46
CA VAL A 34 0.66 -8.98 -8.56
C VAL A 34 -0.35 -9.69 -7.67
N ILE A 35 -0.87 -8.99 -6.67
CA ILE A 35 -1.93 -9.42 -5.78
C ILE A 35 -3.21 -8.71 -6.19
N LEU A 36 -4.21 -9.47 -6.66
CA LEU A 36 -5.47 -8.94 -7.15
C LEU A 36 -6.64 -9.43 -6.30
N ALA A 37 -7.33 -8.50 -5.63
CA ALA A 37 -8.61 -8.75 -4.98
C ALA A 37 -9.77 -8.68 -6.00
N ASP A 38 -10.91 -9.29 -5.67
CA ASP A 38 -12.10 -9.40 -6.53
C ASP A 38 -13.29 -8.72 -5.84
N ASP A 39 -13.74 -7.58 -6.39
CA ASP A 39 -14.80 -6.73 -5.81
C ASP A 39 -14.49 -6.04 -4.47
N MET A 40 -13.23 -5.86 -4.09
CA MET A 40 -12.88 -5.06 -2.91
C MET A 40 -13.09 -3.56 -3.18
N GLY A 41 -13.75 -2.85 -2.27
CA GLY A 41 -14.01 -1.42 -2.41
C GLY A 41 -12.76 -0.56 -2.17
N PHE A 42 -12.77 0.67 -2.69
CA PHE A 42 -11.63 1.60 -2.60
C PHE A 42 -11.12 1.85 -1.17
N SER A 43 -12.03 1.85 -0.18
CA SER A 43 -11.72 2.15 1.22
C SER A 43 -11.85 0.95 2.15
N ASP A 44 -11.72 -0.27 1.63
CA ASP A 44 -11.83 -1.50 2.42
C ASP A 44 -10.52 -1.88 3.14
N LEU A 45 -9.37 -1.38 2.69
CA LEU A 45 -8.07 -1.58 3.36
C LEU A 45 -7.82 -0.52 4.44
N GLY A 46 -7.16 -0.89 5.54
CA GLY A 46 -6.80 0.00 6.64
C GLY A 46 -6.00 1.23 6.17
N CYS A 47 -5.00 0.99 5.31
CA CYS A 47 -4.21 2.03 4.66
C CYS A 47 -4.97 2.88 3.61
N TYR A 48 -6.24 2.56 3.34
CA TYR A 48 -7.21 3.37 2.60
C TYR A 48 -8.42 3.78 3.47
N GLY A 49 -8.23 3.86 4.80
CA GLY A 49 -9.19 4.47 5.73
C GLY A 49 -10.20 3.51 6.36
N SER A 50 -10.11 2.21 6.07
CA SER A 50 -10.96 1.19 6.67
C SER A 50 -10.66 0.94 8.15
N GLU A 51 -11.60 0.29 8.81
CA GLU A 51 -11.48 -0.34 10.12
C GLU A 51 -11.20 -1.85 10.07
N ILE A 52 -11.22 -2.45 8.88
CA ILE A 52 -10.94 -3.88 8.69
C ILE A 52 -9.47 -4.14 9.00
N GLU A 53 -9.17 -5.26 9.68
CA GLU A 53 -7.79 -5.58 10.07
C GLU A 53 -7.02 -6.13 8.86
N THR A 54 -6.20 -5.27 8.25
CA THR A 54 -5.36 -5.61 7.08
C THR A 54 -3.88 -5.31 7.32
N PRO A 55 -3.26 -5.89 8.37
CA PRO A 55 -1.90 -5.55 8.78
C PRO A 55 -0.84 -5.82 7.70
N ASN A 56 -1.01 -6.81 6.82
CA ASN A 56 -0.04 -7.13 5.78
C ASN A 56 -0.11 -6.13 4.61
N PHE A 57 -1.32 -5.77 4.15
CA PHE A 57 -1.49 -4.68 3.18
C PHE A 57 -1.00 -3.35 3.76
N ASP A 58 -1.31 -3.06 5.02
CA ASP A 58 -0.87 -1.83 5.69
C ASP A 58 0.66 -1.77 5.81
N ARG A 59 1.31 -2.91 6.07
CA ARG A 59 2.77 -3.03 6.08
C ARG A 59 3.38 -2.77 4.71
N LEU A 60 2.81 -3.34 3.64
CA LEU A 60 3.27 -3.08 2.26
C LEU A 60 3.11 -1.60 1.90
N ALA A 61 1.96 -1.00 2.23
CA ALA A 61 1.72 0.43 2.00
C ALA A 61 2.68 1.31 2.79
N HIS A 62 2.99 0.94 4.05
CA HIS A 62 3.95 1.65 4.88
C HIS A 62 5.38 1.56 4.32
N GLY A 63 5.79 0.38 3.87
CA GLY A 63 7.10 0.14 3.25
C GLY A 63 7.24 0.64 1.81
N GLY A 64 6.15 1.07 1.17
CA GLY A 64 6.11 1.49 -0.22
C GLY A 64 5.30 2.77 -0.44
N LEU A 65 4.47 2.76 -1.48
CA LEU A 65 3.60 3.86 -1.87
C LEU A 65 2.16 3.41 -2.13
N ARG A 66 1.25 4.38 -2.13
CA ARG A 66 -0.16 4.23 -2.49
C ARG A 66 -0.52 5.22 -3.60
N PHE A 67 -1.12 4.74 -4.68
CA PHE A 67 -1.75 5.63 -5.65
C PHE A 67 -3.12 6.07 -5.11
N THR A 68 -3.37 7.38 -5.12
CA THR A 68 -4.70 7.90 -4.83
C THR A 68 -5.60 7.73 -6.05
N GLN A 69 -5.04 7.76 -7.27
CA GLN A 69 -5.74 7.69 -8.56
C GLN A 69 -5.35 6.45 -9.39
N GLY A 70 -5.54 5.26 -8.81
CA GLY A 70 -5.38 3.99 -9.52
C GLY A 70 -6.68 3.49 -10.15
N TYR A 71 -6.65 3.14 -11.43
CA TYR A 71 -7.85 2.84 -12.22
C TYR A 71 -7.90 1.44 -12.83
N ASN A 72 -9.11 0.86 -12.82
CA ASN A 72 -9.47 -0.41 -13.44
C ASN A 72 -10.62 -0.20 -14.46
N THR A 73 -11.22 -1.29 -14.95
CA THR A 73 -12.24 -1.27 -16.02
C THR A 73 -13.70 -1.38 -15.54
N ALA A 74 -13.97 -1.26 -14.23
CA ALA A 74 -15.26 -1.47 -13.57
C ALA A 74 -15.81 -2.91 -13.56
N ARG A 75 -15.09 -3.89 -14.11
CA ARG A 75 -15.49 -5.30 -14.08
C ARG A 75 -14.28 -6.24 -14.07
N CYS A 76 -14.47 -7.43 -13.50
CA CYS A 76 -13.41 -8.41 -13.27
C CYS A 76 -12.71 -8.92 -14.54
N TRP A 77 -13.41 -9.58 -15.47
CA TRP A 77 -12.78 -10.16 -16.67
C TRP A 77 -12.15 -9.12 -17.62
N PRO A 78 -12.73 -7.91 -17.83
CA PRO A 78 -12.09 -6.89 -18.65
C PRO A 78 -10.82 -6.35 -17.96
N THR A 79 -10.84 -6.14 -16.64
CA THR A 79 -9.65 -5.67 -15.90
C THR A 79 -8.53 -6.69 -15.97
N ARG A 80 -8.81 -7.98 -15.77
CA ARG A 80 -7.79 -9.04 -15.82
C ARG A 80 -7.17 -9.16 -17.21
N GLY A 81 -7.98 -9.06 -18.26
CA GLY A 81 -7.49 -9.01 -19.64
C GLY A 81 -6.62 -7.78 -19.92
N ALA A 82 -7.03 -6.60 -19.47
CA ALA A 82 -6.28 -5.36 -19.63
C ALA A 82 -4.95 -5.39 -18.85
N LEU A 83 -4.99 -5.85 -17.60
CA LEU A 83 -3.84 -5.96 -16.69
C LEU A 83 -2.75 -6.87 -17.25
N LEU A 84 -3.12 -8.00 -17.86
CA LEU A 84 -2.17 -8.99 -18.35
C LEU A 84 -1.71 -8.73 -19.80
N THR A 85 -2.37 -7.85 -20.56
CA THR A 85 -2.00 -7.58 -21.96
C THR A 85 -1.41 -6.19 -22.19
N GLY A 86 -1.78 -5.21 -21.36
CA GLY A 86 -1.39 -3.80 -21.56
C GLY A 86 -2.25 -3.05 -22.57
N TYR A 87 -3.42 -3.59 -22.95
CA TYR A 87 -4.37 -2.97 -23.88
C TYR A 87 -5.73 -2.76 -23.22
N TYR A 88 -6.52 -1.83 -23.75
CA TYR A 88 -7.93 -1.75 -23.36
C TYR A 88 -8.65 -3.06 -23.69
N ALA A 89 -9.57 -3.46 -22.81
CA ALA A 89 -10.26 -4.75 -22.91
C ALA A 89 -11.03 -4.91 -24.23
N GLN A 90 -11.48 -3.82 -24.83
CA GLN A 90 -12.18 -3.77 -26.11
C GLN A 90 -11.25 -4.11 -27.28
N SER A 91 -10.05 -3.54 -27.30
CA SER A 91 -9.01 -3.80 -28.32
C SER A 91 -8.67 -5.28 -28.43
N ILE A 92 -8.73 -5.99 -27.30
CA ILE A 92 -8.44 -7.42 -27.20
C ILE A 92 -9.70 -8.30 -27.13
N ARG A 93 -10.88 -7.76 -27.44
CA ARG A 93 -12.18 -8.46 -27.43
C ARG A 93 -12.55 -9.09 -26.08
N ARG A 94 -11.92 -8.67 -24.97
CA ARG A 94 -12.25 -9.10 -23.61
C ARG A 94 -13.37 -8.28 -22.99
N ASP A 95 -13.80 -7.20 -23.63
CA ASP A 95 -15.09 -6.58 -23.34
C ASP A 95 -15.80 -6.14 -24.62
N LYS A 96 -17.13 -6.01 -24.53
CA LYS A 96 -17.96 -5.57 -25.65
C LYS A 96 -17.99 -4.04 -25.74
N MET A 97 -18.14 -3.54 -26.95
CA MET A 97 -18.56 -2.17 -27.23
C MET A 97 -19.28 -2.15 -28.59
N PRO A 98 -20.00 -1.08 -28.97
CA PRO A 98 -20.58 -0.98 -30.30
C PRO A 98 -19.53 -1.30 -31.39
N GLY A 99 -19.82 -2.24 -32.28
CA GLY A 99 -18.90 -2.68 -33.33
C GLY A 99 -17.86 -3.74 -32.92
N VAL A 100 -17.69 -4.06 -31.63
CA VAL A 100 -16.80 -5.12 -31.15
C VAL A 100 -17.56 -6.19 -30.40
N GLN A 101 -17.53 -7.41 -30.93
CA GLN A 101 -17.98 -8.59 -30.21
C GLN A 101 -16.92 -8.96 -29.15
N GLY A 102 -17.30 -8.91 -27.88
CA GLY A 102 -16.38 -9.15 -26.77
C GLY A 102 -17.00 -9.85 -25.56
N GLY A 103 -16.27 -9.82 -24.44
CA GLY A 103 -16.66 -10.45 -23.17
C GLY A 103 -16.45 -11.96 -23.19
N ASN A 104 -17.30 -12.73 -22.48
CA ASN A 104 -17.20 -14.19 -22.41
C ASN A 104 -17.29 -14.91 -23.77
N ARG A 105 -17.78 -14.23 -24.82
CA ARG A 105 -17.87 -14.76 -26.19
C ARG A 105 -16.81 -14.20 -27.14
N GLY A 106 -15.99 -13.27 -26.68
CA GLY A 106 -14.89 -12.70 -27.47
C GLY A 106 -13.63 -13.55 -27.32
N GLY A 107 -13.12 -14.07 -28.43
CA GLY A 107 -11.80 -14.70 -28.48
C GLY A 107 -10.73 -13.61 -28.55
N ARG A 108 -9.79 -13.62 -27.61
CA ARG A 108 -8.69 -12.67 -27.60
C ARG A 108 -7.87 -12.81 -28.90
N PRO A 109 -7.55 -11.69 -29.58
CA PRO A 109 -6.67 -11.72 -30.74
C PRO A 109 -5.34 -12.42 -30.46
N ALA A 110 -4.85 -13.23 -31.40
CA ALA A 110 -3.60 -13.97 -31.23
C ALA A 110 -2.37 -13.06 -31.04
N TRP A 111 -2.44 -11.80 -31.51
CA TRP A 111 -1.38 -10.82 -31.30
C TRP A 111 -1.30 -10.34 -29.86
N ALA A 112 -2.40 -10.35 -29.10
CA ALA A 112 -2.50 -9.75 -27.76
C ALA A 112 -1.91 -10.68 -26.69
N GLN A 113 -0.60 -10.91 -26.73
CA GLN A 113 0.10 -11.82 -25.81
C GLN A 113 0.00 -11.37 -24.36
N LEU A 114 -0.08 -12.34 -23.44
CA LEU A 114 -0.06 -12.04 -22.01
C LEU A 114 1.36 -11.75 -21.52
N LEU A 115 1.45 -10.96 -20.45
CA LEU A 115 2.68 -10.60 -19.74
C LEU A 115 3.64 -11.79 -19.48
N PRO A 116 3.20 -12.95 -18.92
CA PRO A 116 4.07 -14.11 -18.76
C PRO A 116 4.71 -14.62 -20.05
N GLU A 117 4.03 -14.55 -21.19
CA GLU A 117 4.59 -14.95 -22.50
C GLU A 117 5.72 -14.00 -22.91
N ARG A 118 5.55 -12.69 -22.67
CA ARG A 118 6.56 -11.66 -22.97
C ARG A 118 7.77 -11.77 -22.05
N LEU A 119 7.53 -12.01 -20.76
CA LEU A 119 8.58 -12.12 -19.75
C LEU A 119 9.43 -13.38 -19.92
N ALA A 120 8.92 -14.42 -20.58
CA ALA A 120 9.71 -15.61 -20.90
C ALA A 120 10.97 -15.27 -21.72
N ALA A 121 10.92 -14.25 -22.59
CA ALA A 121 12.08 -13.78 -23.35
C ALA A 121 13.18 -13.16 -22.46
N ALA A 122 12.80 -12.58 -21.31
CA ALA A 122 13.72 -12.07 -20.29
C ALA A 122 14.13 -13.13 -19.25
N GLY A 123 13.77 -14.40 -19.46
CA GLY A 123 14.18 -15.50 -18.58
C GLY A 123 13.34 -15.65 -17.30
N TYR A 124 12.23 -14.92 -17.18
CA TYR A 124 11.32 -15.07 -16.04
C TYR A 124 10.65 -16.44 -16.03
N ARG A 125 10.41 -16.95 -14.81
CA ARG A 125 9.47 -18.06 -14.57
C ARG A 125 8.18 -17.52 -13.98
N SER A 126 7.05 -17.89 -14.56
CA SER A 126 5.75 -17.32 -14.18
C SER A 126 4.85 -18.31 -13.44
N TYR A 127 4.11 -17.83 -12.45
CA TYR A 127 3.20 -18.62 -11.60
C TYR A 127 1.82 -17.95 -11.49
N HIS A 128 0.75 -18.74 -11.49
CA HIS A 128 -0.63 -18.26 -11.30
C HIS A 128 -1.27 -18.94 -10.10
N SER A 129 -1.98 -18.18 -9.27
CA SER A 129 -2.75 -18.71 -8.14
C SER A 129 -4.09 -18.01 -8.02
N GLY A 130 -5.19 -18.72 -8.24
CA GLY A 130 -6.55 -18.28 -7.94
C GLY A 130 -7.45 -18.12 -9.16
N LYS A 131 -8.29 -17.08 -9.14
CA LYS A 131 -9.31 -16.81 -10.15
C LYS A 131 -8.65 -16.37 -11.45
N TRP A 132 -8.80 -17.20 -12.48
CA TRP A 132 -8.28 -16.86 -13.81
C TRP A 132 -9.14 -15.80 -14.49
N HIS A 133 -10.37 -16.17 -14.86
CA HIS A 133 -11.38 -15.29 -15.51
C HIS A 133 -10.87 -14.51 -16.75
N VAL A 134 -9.83 -15.04 -17.39
CA VAL A 134 -9.36 -14.67 -18.73
C VAL A 134 -9.69 -15.83 -19.68
N ASP A 135 -9.43 -15.70 -20.98
CA ASP A 135 -9.60 -16.78 -21.94
C ASP A 135 -8.44 -17.81 -21.89
N GLY A 136 -8.73 -19.06 -22.24
CA GLY A 136 -7.74 -20.13 -22.39
C GLY A 136 -7.18 -20.68 -21.07
N ASN A 137 -6.26 -21.65 -21.18
CA ASN A 137 -5.61 -22.29 -20.04
C ASN A 137 -4.36 -21.49 -19.61
N PRO A 138 -4.19 -21.12 -18.32
CA PRO A 138 -3.00 -20.42 -17.83
C PRO A 138 -1.68 -21.10 -18.22
N LEU A 139 -1.61 -22.44 -18.16
CA LEU A 139 -0.39 -23.19 -18.49
C LEU A 139 0.03 -23.06 -19.96
N GLU A 140 -0.94 -22.83 -20.86
CA GLU A 140 -0.67 -22.61 -22.28
C GLU A 140 -0.30 -21.15 -22.58
N GLN A 141 -0.41 -20.27 -21.58
CA GLN A 141 -0.19 -18.83 -21.69
C GLN A 141 0.99 -18.35 -20.84
N GLY A 142 2.01 -19.19 -20.70
CA GLY A 142 3.30 -18.83 -20.11
C GLY A 142 3.45 -19.09 -18.62
N PHE A 143 2.41 -19.57 -17.93
CA PHE A 143 2.53 -19.98 -16.52
C PHE A 143 3.08 -21.40 -16.39
N SER A 144 4.06 -21.60 -15.49
CA SER A 144 4.66 -22.90 -15.22
C SER A 144 3.82 -23.74 -14.26
N HIS A 145 3.20 -23.08 -13.27
CA HIS A 145 2.21 -23.67 -12.37
C HIS A 145 0.98 -22.77 -12.26
N SER A 146 -0.17 -23.39 -12.05
CA SER A 146 -1.45 -22.72 -11.95
C SER A 146 -2.39 -23.43 -10.98
N LEU A 147 -2.81 -22.74 -9.93
CA LEU A 147 -4.09 -23.02 -9.28
C LEU A 147 -5.16 -22.21 -10.00
N ASP A 148 -6.08 -22.87 -10.70
CA ASP A 148 -7.17 -22.23 -11.45
C ASP A 148 -8.52 -22.48 -10.78
N ILE A 149 -9.21 -21.40 -10.42
CA ILE A 149 -10.59 -21.39 -9.97
C ILE A 149 -11.49 -21.09 -11.18
N THR A 150 -12.05 -22.15 -11.74
CA THR A 150 -12.96 -22.06 -12.90
C THR A 150 -14.23 -21.28 -12.55
N SER A 151 -14.98 -20.81 -13.55
CA SER A 151 -16.23 -20.05 -13.33
C SER A 151 -17.26 -20.78 -12.45
N GLY A 152 -17.21 -22.12 -12.38
CA GLY A 152 -18.02 -22.90 -11.45
C GLY A 152 -17.55 -22.78 -10.00
N GLY A 153 -16.24 -22.86 -9.77
CA GLY A 153 -15.60 -22.82 -8.45
C GLY A 153 -15.60 -21.45 -7.78
N GLN A 154 -15.95 -20.38 -8.49
CA GLN A 154 -16.08 -19.03 -7.91
C GLN A 154 -17.33 -18.86 -7.03
N ASN A 155 -18.23 -19.85 -6.99
CA ASN A 155 -19.50 -19.74 -6.27
C ASN A 155 -19.51 -20.47 -4.91
N ASP A 156 -18.38 -20.97 -4.41
CA ASP A 156 -18.31 -21.61 -3.10
C ASP A 156 -16.88 -21.49 -2.54
N PHE A 157 -16.73 -20.90 -1.36
CA PHE A 157 -15.41 -20.73 -0.76
C PHE A 157 -14.98 -21.91 0.12
N PHE A 158 -15.89 -22.85 0.42
CA PHE A 158 -15.61 -24.01 1.28
C PHE A 158 -15.63 -25.33 0.53
N ASP A 159 -15.98 -25.33 -0.75
CA ASP A 159 -15.96 -26.50 -1.61
C ASP A 159 -14.85 -26.35 -2.69
N PRO A 160 -13.90 -27.30 -2.78
CA PRO A 160 -12.87 -27.27 -3.81
C PRO A 160 -13.38 -27.56 -5.24
N LEU A 161 -14.66 -27.88 -5.42
CA LEU A 161 -15.24 -28.19 -6.72
C LEU A 161 -14.99 -27.07 -7.76
N GLY A 162 -14.39 -27.45 -8.88
CA GLY A 162 -14.06 -26.50 -9.95
C GLY A 162 -12.73 -25.77 -9.75
N ILE A 163 -11.90 -26.23 -8.80
CA ILE A 163 -10.52 -25.78 -8.59
C ILE A 163 -9.56 -26.87 -9.04
N THR A 164 -8.55 -26.47 -9.81
CA THR A 164 -7.51 -27.38 -10.29
C THR A 164 -6.12 -26.83 -9.99
N VAL A 165 -5.15 -27.70 -9.71
CA VAL A 165 -3.73 -27.40 -9.71
C VAL A 165 -3.12 -28.10 -10.92
N ASP A 166 -2.54 -27.31 -11.82
CA ASP A 166 -1.95 -27.76 -13.08
C ASP A 166 -2.89 -28.64 -13.93
N GLY A 167 -4.18 -28.28 -13.93
CA GLY A 167 -5.24 -29.00 -14.63
C GLY A 167 -5.75 -30.25 -13.92
N THR A 168 -5.22 -30.59 -12.75
CA THR A 168 -5.69 -31.69 -11.91
C THR A 168 -6.62 -31.15 -10.83
N PRO A 169 -7.87 -31.64 -10.70
CA PRO A 169 -8.77 -31.26 -9.61
C PRO A 169 -8.12 -31.50 -8.25
N ILE A 170 -8.25 -30.53 -7.34
CA ILE A 170 -7.76 -30.73 -5.97
C ILE A 170 -8.71 -31.66 -5.21
N GLU A 171 -8.15 -32.46 -4.30
CA GLU A 171 -8.93 -33.36 -3.45
C GLU A 171 -9.70 -32.60 -2.38
N GLU A 172 -10.81 -33.18 -1.92
CA GLU A 172 -11.54 -32.67 -0.75
C GLU A 172 -10.61 -32.65 0.47
N LYS A 173 -10.60 -31.52 1.18
CA LYS A 173 -9.85 -31.33 2.42
C LYS A 173 -10.78 -30.90 3.53
N ASP A 174 -10.56 -31.44 4.72
CA ASP A 174 -11.20 -30.92 5.93
C ASP A 174 -10.80 -29.45 6.12
N HIS A 175 -11.78 -28.60 6.47
CA HIS A 175 -11.59 -27.16 6.69
C HIS A 175 -11.03 -26.39 5.47
N PHE A 176 -11.33 -26.84 4.25
CA PHE A 176 -10.95 -26.11 3.04
C PHE A 176 -11.55 -24.69 3.02
N TYR A 177 -10.72 -23.71 2.68
CA TYR A 177 -11.14 -22.36 2.37
C TYR A 177 -10.34 -21.81 1.18
N VAL A 178 -11.04 -21.38 0.13
CA VAL A 178 -10.43 -20.99 -1.16
C VAL A 178 -9.37 -19.90 -1.00
N THR A 179 -9.64 -18.88 -0.18
CA THR A 179 -8.71 -17.75 0.02
C THR A 179 -7.38 -18.21 0.61
N THR A 180 -7.42 -19.11 1.61
CA THR A 180 -6.21 -19.69 2.21
C THR A 180 -5.47 -20.55 1.20
N ALA A 181 -6.19 -21.41 0.46
CA ALA A 181 -5.58 -22.28 -0.55
C ALA A 181 -4.85 -21.51 -1.67
N VAL A 182 -5.34 -20.32 -2.05
CA VAL A 182 -4.66 -19.43 -3.02
C VAL A 182 -3.33 -18.91 -2.45
N GLY A 183 -3.30 -18.45 -1.20
CA GLY A 183 -2.08 -18.00 -0.53
C GLY A 183 -1.05 -19.13 -0.38
N GLU A 184 -1.50 -20.29 0.11
CA GLU A 184 -0.67 -21.49 0.28
C GLU A 184 -0.04 -21.94 -1.05
N HIS A 185 -0.82 -21.97 -2.13
CA HIS A 185 -0.33 -22.36 -3.45
C HIS A 185 0.70 -21.35 -4.00
N ALA A 186 0.45 -20.05 -3.84
CA ALA A 186 1.39 -19.01 -4.24
C ALA A 186 2.72 -19.15 -3.47
N ALA A 187 2.66 -19.34 -2.15
CA ALA A 187 3.84 -19.57 -1.32
C ALA A 187 4.56 -20.88 -1.70
N ALA A 188 3.83 -21.95 -2.03
CA ALA A 188 4.42 -23.20 -2.50
C ALA A 188 5.18 -23.04 -3.83
N CYS A 189 4.60 -22.32 -4.80
CA CYS A 189 5.26 -22.00 -6.07
C CYS A 189 6.57 -21.22 -5.86
N LEU A 190 6.55 -20.24 -4.95
CA LEU A 190 7.74 -19.45 -4.61
C LEU A 190 8.80 -20.29 -3.87
N ARG A 191 8.37 -21.19 -2.98
CA ARG A 191 9.28 -22.13 -2.30
C ARG A 191 9.98 -23.06 -3.29
N GLU A 192 9.23 -23.66 -4.21
CA GLU A 192 9.80 -24.47 -5.30
C GLU A 192 10.74 -23.63 -6.17
N HIS A 193 10.36 -22.38 -6.48
CA HIS A 193 11.21 -21.46 -7.21
C HIS A 193 12.56 -21.27 -6.50
N ALA A 194 12.56 -21.04 -5.19
CA ALA A 194 13.79 -20.89 -4.41
C ALA A 194 14.67 -22.14 -4.49
N GLU A 195 14.07 -23.32 -4.40
CA GLU A 195 14.77 -24.61 -4.37
C GLU A 195 15.35 -25.02 -5.72
N HIS A 196 14.72 -24.65 -6.83
CA HIS A 196 15.03 -25.19 -8.15
C HIS A 196 15.38 -24.14 -9.21
N HIS A 197 15.05 -22.87 -8.98
CA HIS A 197 15.10 -21.80 -9.98
C HIS A 197 15.55 -20.44 -9.43
N GLY A 198 16.16 -20.38 -8.24
CA GLY A 198 16.53 -19.12 -7.56
C GLY A 198 17.57 -18.28 -8.30
N ASP A 199 18.14 -18.78 -9.39
CA ASP A 199 19.01 -18.04 -10.32
C ASP A 199 18.24 -17.20 -11.35
N LYS A 200 16.91 -17.35 -11.42
CA LYS A 200 16.03 -16.67 -12.38
C LYS A 200 15.07 -15.71 -11.68
N PRO A 201 14.64 -14.61 -12.33
CA PRO A 201 13.55 -13.81 -11.80
C PRO A 201 12.21 -14.54 -11.96
N PHE A 202 11.20 -14.14 -11.19
CA PHE A 202 9.84 -14.66 -11.31
C PHE A 202 8.76 -13.60 -11.46
N PHE A 203 7.64 -14.01 -12.07
CA PHE A 203 6.38 -13.28 -12.09
C PHE A 203 5.30 -14.14 -11.42
N SER A 204 4.74 -13.69 -10.29
CA SER A 204 3.65 -14.37 -9.60
C SER A 204 2.38 -13.56 -9.68
N TYR A 205 1.34 -14.12 -10.29
CA TYR A 205 0.00 -13.53 -10.37
C TYR A 205 -0.92 -14.24 -9.37
N VAL A 206 -1.18 -13.58 -8.24
CA VAL A 206 -1.99 -14.07 -7.12
C VAL A 206 -3.33 -13.35 -7.16
N ALA A 207 -4.33 -14.01 -7.74
CA ALA A 207 -5.63 -13.41 -8.03
C ALA A 207 -6.71 -14.05 -7.17
N PHE A 208 -7.03 -13.45 -6.03
CA PHE A 208 -8.05 -13.96 -5.12
C PHE A 208 -9.45 -13.89 -5.75
N THR A 209 -10.36 -14.74 -5.25
CA THR A 209 -11.82 -14.57 -5.42
C THR A 209 -12.42 -13.74 -4.29
N SER A 210 -11.68 -13.53 -3.18
CA SER A 210 -12.12 -12.69 -2.07
C SER A 210 -12.03 -11.19 -2.43
N PRO A 211 -12.95 -10.32 -1.97
CA PRO A 211 -14.17 -10.61 -1.20
C PRO A 211 -15.46 -10.74 -2.06
N HIS A 212 -15.37 -11.26 -3.28
CA HIS A 212 -16.53 -11.45 -4.17
C HIS A 212 -17.59 -12.37 -3.54
N PHE A 213 -18.86 -12.19 -3.90
CA PHE A 213 -19.95 -13.06 -3.43
C PHE A 213 -19.80 -14.52 -3.94
N PRO A 214 -20.39 -15.52 -3.25
CA PRO A 214 -21.14 -15.39 -2.00
C PRO A 214 -20.25 -14.96 -0.83
N LEU A 215 -20.81 -14.15 0.07
CA LEU A 215 -20.10 -13.73 1.28
C LEU A 215 -19.89 -14.95 2.17
N HIS A 216 -18.67 -15.50 2.16
CA HIS A 216 -18.26 -16.71 2.87
C HIS A 216 -16.94 -16.48 3.59
N ALA A 217 -16.91 -16.69 4.91
CA ALA A 217 -15.69 -16.62 5.70
C ALA A 217 -15.74 -17.60 6.89
N PRO A 218 -14.59 -18.08 7.37
CA PRO A 218 -14.52 -18.86 8.60
C PRO A 218 -15.23 -18.16 9.77
N GLN A 219 -16.03 -18.91 10.52
CA GLN A 219 -16.94 -18.35 11.53
C GLN A 219 -16.19 -17.68 12.69
N ASP A 220 -15.00 -18.18 13.03
CA ASP A 220 -14.10 -17.59 14.03
C ASP A 220 -13.57 -16.21 13.60
N ILE A 221 -13.33 -16.00 12.31
CA ILE A 221 -12.95 -14.67 11.78
C ILE A 221 -14.16 -13.74 11.77
N ILE A 222 -15.35 -14.22 11.37
CA ILE A 222 -16.60 -13.42 11.38
C ILE A 222 -16.90 -12.89 12.79
N GLU A 223 -16.69 -13.69 13.83
CA GLU A 223 -16.99 -13.31 15.21
C GLU A 223 -16.21 -12.06 15.66
N LYS A 224 -14.99 -11.83 15.14
CA LYS A 224 -14.21 -10.60 15.41
C LYS A 224 -14.96 -9.31 15.03
N TYR A 225 -15.80 -9.39 13.99
CA TYR A 225 -16.44 -8.23 13.35
C TYR A 225 -17.94 -8.10 13.65
N LYS A 226 -18.55 -9.10 14.28
CA LYS A 226 -20.01 -9.23 14.46
C LYS A 226 -20.71 -8.01 15.06
N GLN A 227 -20.06 -7.32 15.99
CA GLN A 227 -20.63 -6.13 16.65
C GLN A 227 -20.22 -4.82 15.95
N ARG A 228 -19.20 -4.84 15.10
CA ARG A 228 -18.52 -3.64 14.58
C ARG A 228 -19.41 -2.80 13.67
N TYR A 229 -20.34 -3.44 12.96
CA TYR A 229 -21.15 -2.82 11.90
C TYR A 229 -22.59 -2.46 12.30
N GLN A 230 -22.95 -2.62 13.58
CA GLN A 230 -24.29 -2.31 14.08
C GLN A 230 -24.64 -0.82 14.01
N ALA A 231 -23.64 0.06 14.00
CA ALA A 231 -23.83 1.50 13.85
C ALA A 231 -24.34 1.90 12.45
N GLY A 232 -24.20 1.01 11.45
CA GLY A 232 -24.73 1.21 10.10
C GLY A 232 -23.79 1.90 9.12
N TRP A 233 -24.08 1.72 7.83
CA TRP A 233 -23.23 2.20 6.74
C TRP A 233 -23.03 3.71 6.72
N ASN A 234 -23.99 4.53 7.15
CA ASN A 234 -23.81 5.99 7.17
C ASN A 234 -22.71 6.41 8.16
N VAL A 235 -22.66 5.78 9.34
CA VAL A 235 -21.64 6.05 10.36
C VAL A 235 -20.28 5.55 9.90
N MET A 236 -20.24 4.35 9.32
CA MET A 236 -18.99 3.75 8.83
C MET A 236 -18.41 4.53 7.64
N GLN A 237 -19.24 4.94 6.68
CA GLN A 237 -18.83 5.76 5.55
C GLN A 237 -18.20 7.08 6.01
N GLN A 238 -18.82 7.78 6.97
CA GLN A 238 -18.25 9.01 7.55
C GLN A 238 -16.91 8.76 8.25
N ALA A 239 -16.78 7.65 8.98
CA ALA A 239 -15.52 7.29 9.63
C ALA A 239 -14.40 7.04 8.60
N ARG A 240 -14.68 6.29 7.53
CA ARG A 240 -13.74 6.05 6.43
C ARG A 240 -13.36 7.32 5.71
N TYR A 241 -14.35 8.16 5.37
CA TYR A 241 -14.12 9.46 4.75
C TYR A 241 -13.19 10.35 5.59
N LYS A 242 -13.43 10.45 6.89
CA LYS A 242 -12.58 11.23 7.79
C LYS A 242 -11.14 10.73 7.78
N ARG A 243 -10.91 9.41 7.77
CA ARG A 243 -9.55 8.84 7.70
C ARG A 243 -8.88 9.11 6.36
N LEU A 244 -9.61 9.00 5.25
CA LEU A 244 -9.12 9.33 3.90
C LEU A 244 -8.69 10.79 3.77
N VAL A 245 -9.48 11.73 4.32
CA VAL A 245 -9.13 13.15 4.36
C VAL A 245 -7.89 13.37 5.24
N GLN A 246 -7.85 12.75 6.43
CA GLN A 246 -6.71 12.85 7.34
C GLN A 246 -5.41 12.27 6.77
N SER A 247 -5.49 11.25 5.90
CA SER A 247 -4.34 10.66 5.23
C SER A 247 -3.92 11.40 3.97
N GLY A 248 -4.70 12.39 3.50
CA GLY A 248 -4.44 13.11 2.25
C GLY A 248 -4.79 12.33 0.98
N ILE A 249 -5.55 11.24 1.07
CA ILE A 249 -5.95 10.46 -0.12
C ILE A 249 -7.06 11.16 -0.91
N ILE A 250 -7.90 11.94 -0.21
CA ILE A 250 -8.98 12.70 -0.82
C ILE A 250 -9.02 14.13 -0.27
N ASN A 251 -9.29 15.09 -1.14
CA ASN A 251 -9.52 16.51 -0.83
C ASN A 251 -10.93 17.00 -1.26
N ALA A 252 -11.74 16.13 -1.87
CA ALA A 252 -13.11 16.40 -2.30
C ALA A 252 -14.14 16.10 -1.18
N PRO A 253 -15.35 16.70 -1.24
CA PRO A 253 -16.48 16.34 -0.38
C PRO A 253 -16.84 14.86 -0.49
N LEU A 254 -17.45 14.27 0.54
CA LEU A 254 -18.00 12.93 0.45
C LEU A 254 -19.19 12.89 -0.53
N ALA A 255 -19.22 11.90 -1.43
CA ALA A 255 -20.38 11.68 -2.28
C ALA A 255 -21.64 11.36 -1.47
N ALA A 256 -22.77 11.97 -1.82
CA ALA A 256 -24.05 11.60 -1.24
C ALA A 256 -24.43 10.15 -1.60
N MET A 257 -25.12 9.46 -0.70
CA MET A 257 -25.70 8.16 -1.03
C MET A 257 -26.82 8.34 -2.04
N GLU A 258 -26.76 7.60 -3.15
CA GLU A 258 -27.83 7.54 -4.15
C GLU A 258 -28.93 6.59 -3.65
N GLU A 259 -29.84 7.07 -2.81
CA GLU A 259 -30.89 6.26 -2.15
C GLU A 259 -31.81 5.50 -3.14
N ASP A 260 -31.97 6.03 -4.35
CA ASP A 260 -32.76 5.40 -5.42
C ASP A 260 -31.98 4.37 -6.25
N LEU A 261 -30.65 4.29 -6.09
CA LEU A 261 -29.79 3.39 -6.86
C LEU A 261 -29.78 1.99 -6.23
N GLY A 262 -30.25 1.02 -7.01
CA GLY A 262 -30.27 -0.40 -6.63
C GLY A 262 -29.10 -1.21 -7.18
N PRO A 263 -29.17 -2.55 -7.10
CA PRO A 263 -28.21 -3.41 -7.80
C PRO A 263 -28.22 -3.14 -9.31
N PRO A 264 -27.10 -3.36 -10.03
CA PRO A 264 -27.01 -3.12 -11.48
C PRO A 264 -27.92 -4.02 -12.32
N TYR A 265 -28.43 -5.10 -11.73
CA TYR A 265 -29.33 -6.06 -12.36
C TYR A 265 -30.45 -6.40 -11.38
N ASP A 266 -31.66 -6.58 -11.90
CA ASP A 266 -32.82 -6.96 -11.10
C ASP A 266 -32.89 -8.49 -10.92
N PHE A 267 -33.02 -8.93 -9.67
CA PHE A 267 -33.14 -10.33 -9.27
C PHE A 267 -34.24 -10.49 -8.21
N PRO A 268 -35.52 -10.34 -8.59
CA PRO A 268 -36.63 -10.35 -7.63
C PRO A 268 -36.71 -11.67 -6.83
N ASP A 269 -36.48 -12.81 -7.50
CA ASP A 269 -36.44 -14.13 -6.86
C ASP A 269 -35.33 -14.25 -5.79
N ALA A 270 -34.24 -13.47 -5.91
CA ALA A 270 -33.19 -13.48 -4.92
C ALA A 270 -33.64 -12.77 -3.64
N LEU A 271 -34.35 -11.65 -3.75
CA LEU A 271 -34.89 -10.93 -2.58
C LEU A 271 -35.87 -11.80 -1.79
N GLU A 272 -36.75 -12.55 -2.48
CA GLU A 272 -37.66 -13.48 -1.82
C GLU A 272 -36.90 -14.57 -1.05
N LYS A 273 -35.85 -15.15 -1.65
CA LYS A 273 -35.04 -16.21 -1.03
C LYS A 273 -34.19 -15.72 0.15
N LEU A 274 -33.71 -14.48 0.10
CA LEU A 274 -32.88 -13.88 1.14
C LEU A 274 -33.71 -13.41 2.35
N GLY A 275 -35.00 -13.19 2.16
CA GLY A 275 -35.95 -12.87 3.22
C GLY A 275 -36.05 -11.38 3.57
N SER A 276 -36.84 -11.08 4.61
CA SER A 276 -37.25 -9.73 5.01
C SER A 276 -36.12 -8.83 5.52
N GLY A 277 -34.98 -9.40 5.91
CA GLY A 277 -33.80 -8.65 6.32
C GLY A 277 -33.02 -8.01 5.14
N GLU A 278 -33.24 -8.48 3.92
CA GLU A 278 -32.54 -7.96 2.74
C GLU A 278 -33.16 -6.63 2.26
N VAL A 279 -32.31 -5.70 1.81
CA VAL A 279 -32.74 -4.43 1.21
C VAL A 279 -31.98 -4.16 -0.08
N ASN A 280 -32.71 -3.70 -1.10
CA ASN A 280 -32.17 -3.47 -2.43
C ASN A 280 -31.82 -2.00 -2.71
N ARG A 281 -31.81 -1.15 -1.69
CA ARG A 281 -31.48 0.28 -1.75
C ARG A 281 -30.66 0.71 -0.53
N PRO A 282 -29.76 1.69 -0.67
CA PRO A 282 -28.96 2.21 0.43
C PRO A 282 -29.77 3.25 1.24
N LEU A 283 -30.91 2.83 1.77
CA LEU A 283 -31.80 3.69 2.55
C LEU A 283 -31.09 4.27 3.79
N PRO A 284 -31.56 5.40 4.36
CA PRO A 284 -31.05 5.89 5.64
C PRO A 284 -31.07 4.78 6.69
N TRP A 285 -29.94 4.52 7.36
CA TRP A 285 -29.84 3.37 8.28
C TRP A 285 -30.95 3.33 9.35
N GLN A 286 -31.37 4.49 9.83
CA GLN A 286 -32.40 4.64 10.86
C GLN A 286 -33.82 4.37 10.36
N SER A 287 -34.06 4.32 9.04
CA SER A 287 -35.38 3.95 8.49
C SER A 287 -35.55 2.44 8.34
N LEU A 288 -34.49 1.65 8.52
CA LEU A 288 -34.54 0.20 8.45
C LEU A 288 -35.18 -0.40 9.70
N THR A 289 -35.81 -1.56 9.55
CA THR A 289 -36.25 -2.36 10.71
C THR A 289 -35.04 -2.92 11.47
N LEU A 290 -35.23 -3.29 12.74
CA LEU A 290 -34.16 -3.93 13.52
C LEU A 290 -33.64 -5.23 12.89
N GLU A 291 -34.54 -5.98 12.25
CA GLU A 291 -34.18 -7.19 11.48
C GLU A 291 -33.27 -6.86 10.30
N GLN A 292 -33.63 -5.84 9.52
CA GLN A 292 -32.81 -5.36 8.39
C GLN A 292 -31.45 -4.85 8.88
N GLN A 293 -31.42 -4.04 9.94
CA GLN A 293 -30.15 -3.54 10.51
C GLN A 293 -29.23 -4.69 10.94
N ALA A 294 -29.77 -5.69 11.65
CA ALA A 294 -28.99 -6.84 12.10
C ALA A 294 -28.48 -7.69 10.92
N PHE A 295 -29.34 -7.94 9.93
CA PHE A 295 -29.00 -8.72 8.74
C PHE A 295 -27.92 -8.02 7.90
N GLN A 296 -28.09 -6.72 7.62
CA GLN A 296 -27.11 -5.94 6.89
C GLN A 296 -25.78 -5.82 7.64
N ALA A 297 -25.79 -5.59 8.96
CA ALA A 297 -24.55 -5.55 9.75
C ALA A 297 -23.80 -6.90 9.70
N THR A 298 -24.53 -8.01 9.70
CA THR A 298 -23.95 -9.36 9.57
C THR A 298 -23.25 -9.54 8.22
N LYS A 299 -23.87 -9.08 7.13
CA LYS A 299 -23.25 -9.13 5.78
C LYS A 299 -21.92 -8.39 5.74
N MET A 300 -21.84 -7.19 6.32
CA MET A 300 -20.59 -6.43 6.38
C MET A 300 -19.54 -7.10 7.29
N ALA A 301 -19.95 -7.74 8.39
CA ALA A 301 -19.03 -8.51 9.23
C ALA A 301 -18.39 -9.67 8.47
N ILE A 302 -19.16 -10.35 7.60
CA ILE A 302 -18.63 -11.42 6.74
C ILE A 302 -17.68 -10.84 5.69
N HIS A 303 -18.05 -9.76 5.01
CA HIS A 303 -17.17 -9.06 4.04
C HIS A 303 -15.84 -8.66 4.67
N ALA A 304 -15.87 -8.08 5.87
CA ALA A 304 -14.67 -7.74 6.63
C ALA A 304 -13.81 -8.98 6.96
N ALA A 305 -14.44 -10.08 7.37
CA ALA A 305 -13.76 -11.34 7.64
C ALA A 305 -13.12 -11.95 6.38
N MET A 306 -13.75 -11.82 5.21
CA MET A 306 -13.18 -12.25 3.92
C MET A 306 -11.91 -11.46 3.56
N ILE A 307 -11.89 -10.16 3.83
CA ILE A 307 -10.73 -9.29 3.60
C ILE A 307 -9.63 -9.58 4.62
N ASP A 308 -9.95 -9.78 5.90
CA ASP A 308 -9.00 -10.20 6.94
C ASP A 308 -8.31 -11.52 6.54
N ALA A 309 -9.10 -12.54 6.16
CA ALA A 309 -8.55 -13.82 5.70
C ALA A 309 -7.66 -13.67 4.44
N MET A 310 -8.02 -12.77 3.52
CA MET A 310 -7.18 -12.45 2.36
C MET A 310 -5.87 -11.77 2.77
N ASP A 311 -5.90 -10.85 3.74
CA ASP A 311 -4.69 -10.23 4.28
C ASP A 311 -3.76 -11.25 4.93
N GLN A 312 -4.29 -12.24 5.66
CA GLN A 312 -3.49 -13.34 6.20
C GLN A 312 -2.82 -14.18 5.10
N ALA A 313 -3.58 -14.52 4.05
CA ALA A 313 -3.05 -15.26 2.90
C ALA A 313 -1.97 -14.46 2.15
N VAL A 314 -2.11 -13.14 2.05
CA VAL A 314 -1.06 -12.25 1.54
C VAL A 314 0.16 -12.27 2.46
N GLY A 315 -0.04 -12.30 3.78
CA GLY A 315 1.02 -12.46 4.77
C GLY A 315 1.90 -13.69 4.51
N GLU A 316 1.32 -14.82 4.14
CA GLU A 316 2.06 -16.04 3.80
C GLU A 316 2.97 -15.86 2.57
N VAL A 317 2.45 -15.20 1.53
CA VAL A 317 3.25 -14.88 0.33
C VAL A 317 4.43 -13.98 0.69
N ILE A 318 4.21 -12.94 1.49
CA ILE A 318 5.30 -12.04 1.88
C ILE A 318 6.31 -12.74 2.78
N GLN A 319 5.87 -13.56 3.74
CA GLN A 319 6.77 -14.37 4.59
C GLN A 319 7.64 -15.30 3.74
N GLN A 320 7.10 -15.87 2.65
CA GLN A 320 7.89 -16.69 1.74
C GLN A 320 8.92 -15.86 0.96
N LEU A 321 8.58 -14.65 0.51
CA LEU A 321 9.55 -13.73 -0.13
C LEU A 321 10.68 -13.33 0.83
N GLU A 322 10.38 -13.13 2.11
CA GLU A 322 11.36 -12.86 3.17
C GLU A 322 12.23 -14.08 3.43
N ALA A 323 11.65 -15.28 3.50
CA ALA A 323 12.39 -16.53 3.70
C ALA A 323 13.38 -16.84 2.55
N MET A 324 13.08 -16.34 1.35
CA MET A 324 13.95 -16.44 0.18
C MET A 324 15.01 -15.33 0.09
N ASP A 325 14.98 -14.33 0.98
CA ASP A 325 15.83 -13.13 0.93
C ASP A 325 15.69 -12.33 -0.38
N VAL A 326 14.49 -12.31 -0.97
CA VAL A 326 14.21 -11.62 -2.26
C VAL A 326 13.25 -10.44 -2.15
N LEU A 327 12.62 -10.22 -0.99
CA LEU A 327 11.63 -9.15 -0.79
C LEU A 327 12.17 -7.77 -1.21
N GLU A 328 13.44 -7.48 -0.90
CA GLU A 328 14.08 -6.20 -1.20
C GLU A 328 14.04 -5.88 -2.72
N ASN A 329 14.27 -6.88 -3.58
CA ASN A 329 14.23 -6.74 -5.04
C ASN A 329 12.99 -7.38 -5.67
N THR A 330 11.84 -7.28 -4.99
CA THR A 330 10.55 -7.72 -5.53
C THR A 330 9.60 -6.53 -5.64
N LEU A 331 9.09 -6.27 -6.84
CA LEU A 331 7.99 -5.36 -7.09
C LEU A 331 6.67 -6.04 -6.77
N ILE A 332 5.99 -5.58 -5.72
CA ILE A 332 4.67 -6.06 -5.30
C ILE A 332 3.64 -5.00 -5.66
N LEU A 333 2.63 -5.39 -6.45
CA LEU A 333 1.48 -4.58 -6.84
C LEU A 333 0.23 -5.18 -6.20
N CYS A 334 -0.44 -4.46 -5.30
CA CYS A 334 -1.71 -4.89 -4.70
C CYS A 334 -2.84 -3.98 -5.15
N LEU A 335 -3.90 -4.55 -5.73
CA LEU A 335 -5.06 -3.81 -6.22
C LEU A 335 -6.33 -4.67 -6.24
N SER A 336 -7.48 -4.03 -6.41
CA SER A 336 -8.78 -4.67 -6.72
C SER A 336 -9.12 -4.54 -8.20
N ASP A 337 -9.80 -5.54 -8.77
CA ASP A 337 -10.15 -5.57 -10.20
C ASP A 337 -11.31 -4.66 -10.60
N ASN A 338 -12.11 -4.23 -9.63
CA ASN A 338 -13.15 -3.21 -9.75
C ASN A 338 -13.52 -2.66 -8.37
N GLY A 339 -14.38 -1.63 -8.33
CA GLY A 339 -14.98 -1.17 -7.09
C GLY A 339 -15.87 -2.23 -6.43
N GLY A 340 -16.33 -1.95 -5.21
CA GLY A 340 -17.23 -2.79 -4.42
C GLY A 340 -18.52 -3.14 -5.17
N SER A 341 -19.02 -4.35 -4.96
CA SER A 341 -20.22 -4.85 -5.65
C SER A 341 -21.51 -4.53 -4.90
N ALA A 342 -22.45 -3.90 -5.59
CA ALA A 342 -23.82 -3.67 -5.12
C ALA A 342 -24.81 -4.77 -5.57
N GLU A 343 -24.33 -5.84 -6.21
CA GLU A 343 -25.17 -6.92 -6.71
C GLU A 343 -25.92 -7.64 -5.57
N ILE A 344 -27.12 -8.17 -5.87
CA ILE A 344 -27.91 -9.01 -4.96
C ILE A 344 -28.39 -10.21 -5.75
N MET A 345 -27.87 -11.40 -5.46
CA MET A 345 -28.25 -12.62 -6.15
C MET A 345 -27.99 -13.86 -5.32
N VAL A 346 -28.69 -14.96 -5.63
CA VAL A 346 -28.44 -16.28 -5.06
C VAL A 346 -27.94 -17.20 -6.17
N ARG A 347 -26.69 -17.66 -6.07
CA ARG A 347 -26.03 -18.55 -7.05
C ARG A 347 -25.67 -19.90 -6.42
N GLY A 348 -25.01 -20.76 -7.19
CA GLY A 348 -24.46 -22.03 -6.72
C GLY A 348 -25.53 -22.95 -6.13
N LYS A 349 -25.32 -23.40 -4.89
CA LYS A 349 -26.15 -24.41 -4.22
C LYS A 349 -27.45 -23.84 -3.61
N GLY A 350 -27.71 -22.54 -3.71
CA GLY A 350 -28.91 -21.89 -3.15
C GLY A 350 -28.61 -21.09 -1.88
N HIS A 351 -29.61 -20.73 -1.08
CA HIS A 351 -29.39 -20.04 0.20
C HIS A 351 -30.30 -20.68 1.25
N ASP A 352 -29.71 -21.22 2.32
CA ASP A 352 -30.46 -21.72 3.47
C ASP A 352 -30.37 -20.70 4.62
N PRO A 353 -31.45 -19.95 4.91
CA PRO A 353 -31.46 -18.93 5.95
C PRO A 353 -31.41 -19.51 7.38
N HIS A 354 -31.51 -20.83 7.55
CA HIS A 354 -31.41 -21.50 8.85
C HIS A 354 -29.98 -21.86 9.23
N LEU A 355 -29.02 -21.74 8.31
CA LEU A 355 -27.60 -21.97 8.58
C LEU A 355 -26.90 -20.68 9.06
N PRO A 356 -25.76 -20.79 9.76
CA PRO A 356 -24.97 -19.62 10.14
C PRO A 356 -24.60 -18.78 8.91
N ALA A 357 -24.88 -17.49 8.94
CA ALA A 357 -24.52 -16.57 7.86
C ALA A 357 -23.00 -16.60 7.60
N GLY A 358 -22.60 -16.61 6.34
CA GLY A 358 -21.19 -16.71 5.94
C GLY A 358 -20.65 -18.13 5.87
N SER A 359 -21.47 -19.15 6.15
CA SER A 359 -21.11 -20.57 5.98
C SER A 359 -21.42 -21.08 4.57
N ALA A 360 -20.91 -22.27 4.24
CA ALA A 360 -21.02 -22.92 2.92
C ALA A 360 -22.45 -23.04 2.35
N GLY A 361 -23.49 -23.05 3.20
CA GLY A 361 -24.88 -23.14 2.75
C GLY A 361 -25.59 -21.79 2.59
N THR A 362 -24.91 -20.66 2.82
CA THR A 362 -25.52 -19.31 2.76
C THR A 362 -24.93 -18.49 1.62
N TYR A 363 -25.76 -18.03 0.68
CA TYR A 363 -25.27 -17.30 -0.51
C TYR A 363 -25.72 -15.84 -0.53
N LEU A 364 -25.01 -15.02 0.25
CA LEU A 364 -25.27 -13.59 0.40
C LEU A 364 -24.39 -12.75 -0.53
N CYS A 365 -24.84 -11.56 -0.91
CA CYS A 365 -24.03 -10.53 -1.60
C CYS A 365 -23.95 -9.27 -0.74
N LEU A 366 -22.95 -8.41 -0.88
CA LEU A 366 -22.79 -7.22 -0.03
C LEU A 366 -23.99 -6.24 -0.10
N GLY A 367 -24.52 -5.99 -1.29
CA GLY A 367 -25.64 -5.08 -1.53
C GLY A 367 -25.25 -3.59 -1.55
N PRO A 368 -26.17 -2.70 -1.95
CA PRO A 368 -25.86 -1.31 -2.30
C PRO A 368 -25.45 -0.43 -1.11
N GLY A 369 -26.03 -0.62 0.07
CA GLY A 369 -25.71 0.16 1.27
C GLY A 369 -24.25 0.01 1.68
N TRP A 370 -23.81 -1.23 1.90
CA TRP A 370 -22.42 -1.51 2.27
C TRP A 370 -21.44 -1.35 1.11
N SER A 371 -21.85 -1.59 -0.14
CA SER A 371 -21.02 -1.25 -1.30
C SER A 371 -20.72 0.25 -1.39
N SER A 372 -21.69 1.11 -1.09
CA SER A 372 -21.47 2.57 -1.01
C SER A 372 -20.46 2.94 0.09
N CYS A 373 -20.50 2.23 1.23
CA CYS A 373 -19.51 2.39 2.28
C CYS A 373 -18.13 1.87 1.86
N ALA A 374 -18.06 0.74 1.15
CA ALA A 374 -16.82 0.16 0.63
C ALA A 374 -16.12 1.09 -0.37
N ASN A 375 -16.90 1.76 -1.22
CA ASN A 375 -16.41 2.67 -2.26
C ASN A 375 -16.16 4.11 -1.79
N THR A 376 -16.31 4.39 -0.49
CA THR A 376 -16.04 5.72 0.08
C THR A 376 -14.69 6.24 -0.46
N PRO A 377 -14.63 7.48 -0.99
CA PRO A 377 -15.65 8.53 -0.93
C PRO A 377 -16.52 8.63 -2.20
N PHE A 378 -16.37 7.69 -3.14
CA PHE A 378 -16.91 7.81 -4.48
C PHE A 378 -18.34 7.26 -4.58
N ARG A 379 -19.10 7.78 -5.55
CA ARG A 379 -20.43 7.27 -5.88
C ARG A 379 -20.37 6.08 -6.84
N ARG A 380 -21.46 5.31 -6.83
CA ARG A 380 -21.68 4.10 -7.64
C ARG A 380 -20.65 2.99 -7.36
N HIS A 381 -20.73 1.93 -8.16
CA HIS A 381 -20.18 0.62 -7.82
C HIS A 381 -19.57 -0.08 -9.02
N LYS A 382 -19.06 -1.30 -8.81
CA LYS A 382 -18.81 -2.28 -9.88
C LYS A 382 -19.90 -2.22 -10.95
N THR A 383 -19.50 -2.27 -12.22
CA THR A 383 -20.33 -2.13 -13.45
C THR A 383 -20.43 -0.69 -13.99
N TRP A 384 -20.46 0.33 -13.13
CA TRP A 384 -20.50 1.73 -13.58
C TRP A 384 -19.08 2.26 -13.77
N VAL A 385 -18.85 3.07 -14.80
CA VAL A 385 -17.53 3.69 -15.06
C VAL A 385 -17.31 5.02 -14.31
N HIS A 386 -18.06 5.21 -13.22
CA HIS A 386 -17.93 6.31 -12.27
C HIS A 386 -16.82 5.99 -11.27
N GLU A 387 -16.31 6.97 -10.53
CA GLU A 387 -15.12 6.77 -9.68
C GLU A 387 -15.28 5.59 -8.71
N GLY A 388 -16.50 5.31 -8.19
CA GLY A 388 -16.73 4.18 -7.29
C GLY A 388 -16.73 2.80 -7.95
N GLY A 389 -16.80 2.73 -9.28
CA GLY A 389 -16.63 1.47 -10.02
C GLY A 389 -15.22 1.28 -10.58
N ILE A 390 -14.53 2.37 -10.96
CA ILE A 390 -13.22 2.31 -11.62
C ILE A 390 -12.01 2.62 -10.73
N SER A 391 -12.20 3.29 -9.59
CA SER A 391 -11.08 3.54 -8.66
C SER A 391 -10.79 2.30 -7.83
N THR A 392 -9.50 2.01 -7.65
CA THR A 392 -9.03 0.89 -6.84
C THR A 392 -7.97 1.34 -5.85
N SER A 393 -8.00 0.77 -4.64
CA SER A 393 -6.89 0.91 -3.70
C SER A 393 -5.68 0.24 -4.33
N TRP A 394 -4.60 0.98 -4.58
CA TRP A 394 -3.42 0.48 -5.29
C TRP A 394 -2.15 0.75 -4.51
N ILE A 395 -1.61 -0.32 -3.93
CA ILE A 395 -0.35 -0.33 -3.18
C ILE A 395 0.77 -0.80 -4.10
N VAL A 396 1.92 -0.13 -4.02
CA VAL A 396 3.15 -0.58 -4.67
C VAL A 396 4.28 -0.63 -3.66
N HIS A 397 4.93 -1.78 -3.55
CA HIS A 397 6.05 -2.01 -2.63
C HIS A 397 7.23 -2.61 -3.39
N TRP A 398 8.37 -1.91 -3.38
CA TRP A 398 9.62 -2.37 -3.99
C TRP A 398 10.81 -1.66 -3.33
N PRO A 399 11.35 -2.16 -2.21
CA PRO A 399 12.33 -1.42 -1.41
C PRO A 399 13.60 -1.00 -2.17
N ALA A 400 14.11 -1.86 -3.07
CA ALA A 400 15.28 -1.54 -3.89
C ALA A 400 15.02 -0.42 -4.92
N GLY A 401 13.76 -0.26 -5.37
CA GLY A 401 13.40 0.71 -6.42
C GLY A 401 12.58 1.90 -5.97
N ILE A 402 11.99 1.85 -4.77
CA ILE A 402 11.17 2.92 -4.20
C ILE A 402 11.87 3.42 -2.93
N PRO A 403 12.57 4.57 -2.98
CA PRO A 403 13.30 5.09 -1.82
C PRO A 403 12.37 5.69 -0.75
N SER A 404 11.11 5.96 -1.09
CA SER A 404 10.12 6.59 -0.22
C SER A 404 9.31 5.55 0.55
N LYS A 405 8.88 5.88 1.77
CA LYS A 405 7.99 5.05 2.59
C LYS A 405 6.69 5.79 2.89
N SER A 406 5.58 5.05 2.99
CA SER A 406 4.24 5.59 3.25
C SER A 406 3.79 6.68 2.27
N ALA A 407 4.41 6.76 1.09
CA ALA A 407 4.24 7.88 0.17
C ALA A 407 2.92 7.78 -0.61
N LEU A 408 2.37 8.92 -0.99
CA LEU A 408 1.24 8.99 -1.92
C LEU A 408 1.73 9.33 -3.33
N ARG A 409 0.99 8.86 -4.33
CA ARG A 409 1.10 9.26 -5.72
C ARG A 409 -0.26 9.70 -6.23
N GLU A 410 -0.30 10.92 -6.75
CA GLU A 410 -1.54 11.53 -7.23
C GLU A 410 -1.71 11.35 -8.73
N GLN A 411 -0.67 10.93 -9.46
CA GLN A 411 -0.74 10.66 -10.89
C GLN A 411 -1.79 9.59 -11.20
N PRO A 412 -2.72 9.84 -12.15
CA PRO A 412 -3.59 8.81 -12.68
C PRO A 412 -2.78 7.68 -13.33
N VAL A 413 -3.02 6.45 -12.89
CA VAL A 413 -2.47 5.24 -13.50
C VAL A 413 -3.60 4.23 -13.74
N HIS A 414 -3.49 3.43 -14.80
CA HIS A 414 -4.51 2.46 -15.19
C HIS A 414 -3.90 1.05 -15.26
N VAL A 415 -4.71 0.00 -15.08
CA VAL A 415 -4.23 -1.40 -15.14
C VAL A 415 -3.51 -1.78 -16.45
N ILE A 416 -3.77 -1.06 -17.55
CA ILE A 416 -3.05 -1.25 -18.82
C ILE A 416 -1.56 -0.89 -18.72
N ASP A 417 -1.18 -0.09 -17.72
CA ASP A 417 0.17 0.42 -17.53
C ASP A 417 1.09 -0.59 -16.82
N ILE A 418 0.53 -1.66 -16.28
CA ILE A 418 1.29 -2.70 -15.56
C ILE A 418 2.23 -3.44 -16.51
N VAL A 419 1.74 -3.88 -17.68
CA VAL A 419 2.57 -4.58 -18.68
C VAL A 419 3.78 -3.75 -19.11
N PRO A 420 3.64 -2.52 -19.63
CA PRO A 420 4.79 -1.73 -20.05
C PRO A 420 5.74 -1.40 -18.90
N THR A 421 5.22 -1.15 -17.69
CA THR A 421 6.05 -0.93 -16.48
C THR A 421 6.91 -2.16 -16.16
N VAL A 422 6.31 -3.34 -16.16
CA VAL A 422 7.03 -4.58 -15.83
C VAL A 422 8.05 -4.95 -16.92
N LEU A 423 7.70 -4.73 -18.19
CA LEU A 423 8.62 -4.98 -19.31
C LEU A 423 9.82 -4.01 -19.30
N GLU A 424 9.61 -2.73 -18.98
CA GLU A 424 10.71 -1.78 -18.81
C GLU A 424 11.68 -2.23 -17.71
N LEU A 425 11.15 -2.61 -16.53
CA LEU A 425 11.96 -3.07 -15.41
C LEU A 425 12.66 -4.42 -15.68
N ALA A 426 12.06 -5.27 -16.51
CA ALA A 426 12.64 -6.52 -16.97
C ALA A 426 13.69 -6.34 -18.10
N GLY A 427 13.83 -5.13 -18.65
CA GLY A 427 14.71 -4.86 -19.79
C GLY A 427 14.24 -5.49 -21.11
N VAL A 428 12.92 -5.71 -21.27
CA VAL A 428 12.34 -6.22 -22.51
C VAL A 428 12.05 -5.05 -23.43
N GLU A 429 12.76 -4.97 -24.56
CA GLU A 429 12.53 -3.95 -25.58
C GLU A 429 11.15 -4.12 -26.23
N GLN A 430 10.45 -3.00 -26.43
CA GLN A 430 9.16 -2.95 -27.11
C GLN A 430 9.35 -2.37 -28.52
N SER A 431 8.73 -2.99 -29.52
CA SER A 431 8.74 -2.45 -30.89
C SER A 431 7.81 -1.25 -30.99
N GLU A 432 8.34 -0.09 -31.36
CA GLU A 432 7.53 1.10 -31.65
C GLU A 432 6.87 1.05 -33.04
N GLU A 433 7.37 0.20 -33.95
CA GLU A 433 6.88 0.10 -35.32
C GLU A 433 5.93 -1.10 -35.51
N TYR A 434 4.74 -0.82 -36.05
CA TYR A 434 3.79 -1.84 -36.49
C TYR A 434 3.98 -2.14 -37.99
N SER A 435 4.59 -3.28 -38.31
CA SER A 435 4.82 -3.72 -39.69
C SER A 435 3.64 -4.47 -40.34
N GLY A 436 2.46 -4.51 -39.69
CA GLY A 436 1.30 -5.25 -40.17
C GLY A 436 1.33 -6.76 -39.89
N GLU A 437 2.51 -7.33 -39.62
CA GLU A 437 2.70 -8.72 -39.15
C GLU A 437 3.12 -8.81 -37.66
N ALA A 438 3.61 -7.71 -37.09
CA ALA A 438 3.98 -7.59 -35.67
C ALA A 438 2.76 -7.29 -34.79
N GLU A 439 2.94 -7.30 -33.47
CA GLU A 439 1.93 -6.85 -32.53
C GLU A 439 1.75 -5.31 -32.58
N PRO A 440 0.52 -4.76 -32.44
CA PRO A 440 0.33 -3.32 -32.30
C PRO A 440 1.08 -2.73 -31.10
N PRO A 441 1.49 -1.45 -31.12
CA PRO A 441 2.08 -0.80 -29.94
C PRO A 441 1.15 -0.89 -28.73
N LEU A 442 1.71 -1.05 -27.53
CA LEU A 442 0.92 -1.10 -26.29
C LEU A 442 0.12 0.20 -26.11
N GLN A 443 -1.13 0.06 -25.65
CA GLN A 443 -1.94 1.22 -25.30
C GLN A 443 -1.60 1.76 -23.90
N GLY A 444 -1.16 0.89 -22.98
CA GLY A 444 -0.61 1.31 -21.71
C GLY A 444 0.77 1.96 -21.86
N ARG A 445 1.16 2.72 -20.84
CA ARG A 445 2.48 3.38 -20.76
C ARG A 445 3.10 3.14 -19.41
N SER A 446 4.42 3.00 -19.37
CA SER A 446 5.12 2.72 -18.11
C SER A 446 4.93 3.84 -17.09
N PHE A 447 4.74 3.48 -15.82
CA PHE A 447 4.72 4.39 -14.68
C PHE A 447 5.97 4.28 -13.79
N VAL A 448 7.07 3.67 -14.27
CA VAL A 448 8.33 3.55 -13.50
C VAL A 448 8.79 4.91 -12.96
N GLU A 449 8.63 5.99 -13.74
CA GLU A 449 9.01 7.32 -13.29
C GLU A 449 8.23 7.74 -12.03
N CYS A 450 6.91 7.49 -12.02
CA CYS A 450 6.02 7.77 -10.89
C CYS A 450 6.44 7.01 -9.62
N LEU A 451 7.12 5.87 -9.72
CA LEU A 451 7.59 5.14 -8.52
C LEU A 451 8.68 5.93 -7.77
N THR A 452 9.55 6.61 -8.52
CA THR A 452 10.76 7.27 -7.97
C THR A 452 10.64 8.79 -7.84
N ASN A 453 9.78 9.41 -8.64
CA ASN A 453 9.62 10.86 -8.72
C ASN A 453 8.16 11.23 -8.38
N PRO A 454 7.91 11.88 -7.24
CA PRO A 454 6.56 12.31 -6.87
C PRO A 454 5.98 13.38 -7.80
N ASP A 455 6.83 14.07 -8.56
CA ASP A 455 6.44 15.14 -9.50
C ASP A 455 6.42 14.65 -10.97
N ALA A 456 6.51 13.33 -11.20
CA ALA A 456 6.45 12.77 -12.54
C ALA A 456 5.10 13.11 -13.21
N PRO A 457 5.07 13.36 -14.53
CA PRO A 457 3.82 13.44 -15.26
C PRO A 457 3.10 12.08 -15.22
N PRO A 458 1.75 12.05 -15.29
CA PRO A 458 1.04 10.79 -15.44
C PRO A 458 1.39 10.14 -16.78
N PRO A 459 1.30 8.79 -16.90
CA PRO A 459 1.61 8.10 -18.15
C PRO A 459 0.70 8.57 -19.30
N HIS A 460 -0.53 8.99 -18.97
CA HIS A 460 -1.53 9.44 -19.92
C HIS A 460 -2.09 10.81 -19.56
N GLU A 461 -2.26 11.64 -20.59
CA GLU A 461 -3.15 12.81 -20.51
C GLU A 461 -4.61 12.36 -20.63
N THR A 462 -4.90 11.34 -21.45
CA THR A 462 -6.25 10.83 -21.70
C THR A 462 -6.41 9.36 -21.30
N LEU A 463 -7.39 9.07 -20.45
CA LEU A 463 -7.82 7.71 -20.10
C LEU A 463 -9.27 7.48 -20.55
N TRP A 464 -9.62 6.24 -20.85
CA TRP A 464 -10.90 5.88 -21.48
C TRP A 464 -11.53 4.64 -20.86
N TRP A 465 -12.85 4.64 -20.76
CA TRP A 465 -13.64 3.52 -20.26
C TRP A 465 -14.89 3.28 -21.10
N CYS A 466 -15.19 2.00 -21.28
CA CYS A 466 -16.49 1.51 -21.71
C CYS A 466 -16.74 0.17 -21.01
N HIS A 467 -17.92 -0.01 -20.44
CA HIS A 467 -18.36 -1.32 -19.97
C HIS A 467 -19.88 -1.35 -19.99
N ASN A 468 -20.50 -2.37 -20.59
CA ASN A 468 -21.96 -2.48 -20.65
C ASN A 468 -22.68 -1.16 -21.05
N GLU A 469 -22.12 -0.44 -22.02
CA GLU A 469 -22.61 0.87 -22.52
C GLU A 469 -22.54 2.05 -21.53
N HIS A 470 -22.07 1.81 -20.31
CA HIS A 470 -21.51 2.87 -19.48
C HIS A 470 -20.21 3.36 -20.13
N ARG A 471 -19.99 4.67 -20.16
CA ARG A 471 -18.93 5.29 -20.96
C ARG A 471 -18.30 6.45 -20.20
N ALA A 472 -16.98 6.55 -20.25
CA ALA A 472 -16.25 7.69 -19.71
C ALA A 472 -14.96 7.96 -20.46
N VAL A 473 -14.55 9.22 -20.51
CA VAL A 473 -13.21 9.65 -20.88
C VAL A 473 -12.75 10.66 -19.84
N ARG A 474 -11.46 10.62 -19.50
CA ARG A 474 -10.81 11.61 -18.66
C ARG A 474 -9.66 12.20 -19.44
N HIS A 475 -9.63 13.52 -19.60
CA HIS A 475 -8.50 14.26 -20.14
C HIS A 475 -7.98 15.23 -19.07
N ASN A 476 -6.77 14.97 -18.56
CA ASN A 476 -6.22 15.63 -17.38
C ASN A 476 -7.21 15.56 -16.20
N ASP A 477 -7.65 16.69 -15.65
CA ASP A 477 -8.59 16.73 -14.53
C ASP A 477 -10.05 16.69 -14.97
N TRP A 478 -10.35 16.77 -16.27
CA TRP A 478 -11.73 16.78 -16.75
C TRP A 478 -12.20 15.38 -17.09
N LYS A 479 -13.35 14.98 -16.55
CA LYS A 479 -13.97 13.69 -16.83
C LYS A 479 -15.38 13.86 -17.39
N LEU A 480 -15.61 13.27 -18.56
CA LEU A 480 -16.93 13.06 -19.12
C LEU A 480 -17.38 11.64 -18.82
N VAL A 481 -18.57 11.46 -18.25
CA VAL A 481 -19.07 10.15 -17.82
C VAL A 481 -20.59 10.04 -18.02
N ALA A 482 -21.06 8.86 -18.36
CA ALA A 482 -22.49 8.55 -18.44
C ALA A 482 -22.76 7.08 -18.06
N ALA A 483 -23.87 6.84 -17.38
CA ALA A 483 -24.40 5.48 -17.31
C ALA A 483 -25.03 5.06 -18.65
N ARG A 484 -25.34 3.77 -18.77
CA ARG A 484 -26.14 3.29 -19.88
C ARG A 484 -27.47 4.05 -19.93
N ASP A 485 -27.86 4.45 -21.14
CA ASP A 485 -29.12 5.18 -21.43
C ASP A 485 -29.24 6.56 -20.74
N GLU A 486 -28.20 7.03 -20.05
CA GLU A 486 -28.14 8.36 -19.43
C GLU A 486 -27.36 9.37 -20.30
N PRO A 487 -27.68 10.68 -20.20
CA PRO A 487 -26.91 11.73 -20.86
C PRO A 487 -25.49 11.86 -20.28
N TRP A 488 -24.61 12.54 -21.01
CA TRP A 488 -23.27 12.87 -20.52
C TRP A 488 -23.31 13.85 -19.35
N GLU A 489 -22.46 13.58 -18.36
CA GLU A 489 -22.15 14.44 -17.24
C GLU A 489 -20.67 14.83 -17.30
N LEU A 490 -20.35 16.06 -16.92
CA LEU A 490 -18.98 16.59 -16.94
C LEU A 490 -18.55 17.00 -15.53
N TYR A 491 -17.35 16.58 -15.11
CA TYR A 491 -16.79 16.87 -13.80
C TYR A 491 -15.34 17.37 -13.90
N ASP A 492 -14.97 18.28 -13.00
CA ASP A 492 -13.59 18.70 -12.73
C ASP A 492 -13.08 17.94 -11.50
N LEU A 493 -12.26 16.91 -11.74
CA LEU A 493 -11.75 16.02 -10.71
C LEU A 493 -10.68 16.65 -9.81
N SER A 494 -10.12 17.81 -10.18
CA SER A 494 -9.15 18.52 -9.34
C SER A 494 -9.76 18.99 -8.02
N SER A 495 -11.08 19.23 -8.02
CA SER A 495 -11.84 19.70 -6.86
C SER A 495 -13.08 18.84 -6.54
N ASP A 496 -13.60 18.09 -7.51
CA ASP A 496 -14.78 17.22 -7.37
C ASP A 496 -14.51 15.81 -7.93
N ARG A 497 -13.49 15.15 -7.37
CA ARG A 497 -13.24 13.73 -7.67
C ARG A 497 -14.40 12.81 -7.26
N THR A 498 -15.37 13.30 -6.49
CA THR A 498 -16.56 12.53 -6.10
C THR A 498 -17.72 12.64 -7.09
N GLU A 499 -17.56 13.39 -8.18
CA GLU A 499 -18.53 13.51 -9.28
C GLU A 499 -19.91 13.98 -8.79
N GLN A 500 -19.96 15.08 -8.03
CA GLN A 500 -21.18 15.60 -7.40
C GLN A 500 -21.76 16.82 -8.12
N ASN A 501 -20.94 17.60 -8.82
CA ASN A 501 -21.35 18.83 -9.48
C ASN A 501 -21.22 18.72 -10.99
N ASN A 502 -22.31 18.35 -11.67
CA ASN A 502 -22.33 18.20 -13.12
C ASN A 502 -22.25 19.56 -13.83
N LEU A 503 -21.17 19.76 -14.58
CA LEU A 503 -20.83 20.99 -15.31
C LEU A 503 -21.23 20.95 -16.79
N ALA A 504 -21.90 19.89 -17.27
CA ALA A 504 -22.17 19.70 -18.69
C ALA A 504 -22.97 20.86 -19.32
N SER A 505 -23.98 21.38 -18.60
CA SER A 505 -24.80 22.49 -19.10
C SER A 505 -24.05 23.82 -19.18
N SER A 506 -23.03 24.02 -18.34
CA SER A 506 -22.24 25.26 -18.31
C SER A 506 -21.01 25.20 -19.23
N HIS A 507 -20.58 24.01 -19.65
CA HIS A 507 -19.41 23.79 -20.51
C HIS A 507 -19.71 22.88 -21.72
N PRO A 508 -20.69 23.23 -22.59
CA PRO A 508 -21.12 22.36 -23.68
C PRO A 508 -20.03 22.08 -24.74
N GLU A 509 -19.13 23.04 -24.99
CA GLU A 509 -18.01 22.84 -25.93
C GLU A 509 -17.01 21.81 -25.39
N GLN A 510 -16.81 21.77 -24.07
CA GLN A 510 -15.94 20.80 -23.44
C GLN A 510 -16.55 19.39 -23.41
N VAL A 511 -17.87 19.31 -23.20
CA VAL A 511 -18.62 18.05 -23.39
C VAL A 511 -18.43 17.52 -24.79
N LYS A 512 -18.60 18.37 -25.80
CA LYS A 512 -18.45 17.98 -27.20
C LYS A 512 -17.03 17.51 -27.51
N GLN A 513 -16.00 18.23 -27.06
CA GLN A 513 -14.61 17.83 -27.27
C GLN A 513 -14.29 16.47 -26.64
N LEU A 514 -14.66 16.26 -25.36
CA LEU A 514 -14.41 15.00 -24.69
C LEU A 514 -15.23 13.85 -25.30
N GLU A 515 -16.45 14.11 -25.77
CA GLU A 515 -17.21 13.11 -26.52
C GLU A 515 -16.52 12.73 -27.84
N GLU A 516 -15.93 13.69 -28.56
CA GLU A 516 -15.11 13.44 -29.75
C GLU A 516 -13.88 12.58 -29.39
N ASP A 517 -13.16 12.92 -28.32
CA ASP A 517 -12.01 12.14 -27.82
C ASP A 517 -12.42 10.70 -27.47
N TRP A 518 -13.58 10.52 -26.81
CA TRP A 518 -14.10 9.20 -26.46
C TRP A 518 -14.39 8.36 -27.71
N ASN A 519 -14.97 8.97 -28.74
CA ASN A 519 -15.31 8.32 -30.00
C ASN A 519 -14.07 7.97 -30.84
N GLU A 520 -13.02 8.79 -30.80
CA GLU A 520 -11.74 8.51 -31.47
C GLU A 520 -11.07 7.27 -30.86
N ILE A 521 -10.96 7.22 -29.52
CA ILE A 521 -10.39 6.06 -28.82
C ILE A 521 -11.25 4.81 -29.04
N ALA A 522 -12.57 4.93 -29.05
CA ALA A 522 -13.47 3.82 -29.38
C ALA A 522 -13.24 3.30 -30.81
N THR A 523 -13.02 4.19 -31.78
CA THR A 523 -12.72 3.81 -33.16
C THR A 523 -11.38 3.08 -33.26
N ASP A 524 -10.35 3.53 -32.53
CA ASP A 524 -9.04 2.85 -32.51
C ASP A 524 -9.12 1.48 -31.85
N ASN A 525 -9.82 1.37 -30.72
CA ASN A 525 -10.07 0.08 -30.05
C ASN A 525 -10.80 -0.90 -31.00
N GLN A 526 -11.75 -0.42 -31.81
CA GLN A 526 -12.43 -1.27 -32.80
C GLN A 526 -11.47 -1.71 -33.91
N ARG A 527 -10.67 -0.78 -34.43
CA ARG A 527 -9.64 -1.06 -35.44
C ARG A 527 -8.67 -2.14 -34.97
N LEU A 528 -8.18 -2.04 -33.73
CA LEU A 528 -7.29 -3.05 -33.14
C LEU A 528 -7.98 -4.41 -32.99
N ALA A 529 -9.22 -4.42 -32.49
CA ALA A 529 -10.02 -5.62 -32.38
C ALA A 529 -10.23 -6.31 -33.73
N ASP A 530 -10.27 -5.58 -34.85
CA ASP A 530 -10.48 -6.12 -36.20
C ASP A 530 -9.21 -6.63 -36.90
N LEU A 531 -8.01 -6.43 -36.32
CA LEU A 531 -6.74 -6.89 -36.92
C LEU A 531 -6.66 -8.42 -37.03
N ASP A 532 -7.25 -9.13 -36.07
CA ASP A 532 -7.28 -10.59 -36.04
C ASP A 532 -8.35 -11.13 -37.01
N GLY A 533 -7.92 -11.36 -38.25
CA GLY A 533 -8.76 -11.81 -39.36
C GLY A 533 -8.20 -11.55 -40.77
N LYS A 534 -7.19 -10.69 -40.93
CA LYS A 534 -6.61 -10.35 -42.25
C LYS A 534 -5.30 -11.09 -42.60
N ASN A 535 -4.66 -11.75 -41.64
CA ASN A 535 -3.40 -12.49 -41.83
C ASN A 535 -3.55 -13.98 -41.44
N LYS A 536 -4.23 -14.79 -42.27
CA LYS A 536 -4.11 -16.26 -42.19
C LYS A 536 -3.10 -16.74 -43.23
N PRO A 537 -1.88 -17.15 -42.85
CA PRO A 537 -1.08 -18.04 -43.69
C PRO A 537 -1.77 -19.42 -43.77
N GLN A 538 -1.91 -19.96 -44.98
CA GLN A 538 -2.46 -21.28 -45.24
C GLN A 538 -1.70 -22.36 -44.45
N GLY A 539 -2.45 -23.18 -43.72
CA GLY A 539 -1.90 -24.18 -42.81
C GLY A 539 -1.03 -25.24 -43.49
N LYS A 540 0.01 -25.68 -42.75
CA LYS A 540 0.67 -26.97 -42.97
C LYS A 540 0.42 -27.90 -41.78
N PRO A 541 0.24 -29.22 -42.02
CA PRO A 541 -0.25 -30.16 -41.02
C PRO A 541 0.80 -30.51 -39.96
N LYS A 542 0.33 -30.65 -38.71
CA LYS A 542 1.08 -31.00 -37.50
C LYS A 542 1.81 -32.34 -37.65
N LYS A 543 3.12 -32.38 -37.35
CA LYS A 543 3.88 -33.62 -37.09
C LYS A 543 3.89 -33.94 -35.59
N LYS A 544 3.76 -35.24 -35.27
CA LYS A 544 3.67 -35.84 -33.93
C LYS A 544 4.98 -35.67 -33.13
N LYS A 545 4.84 -35.42 -31.82
CA LYS A 545 5.91 -35.40 -30.81
C LYS A 545 6.49 -36.82 -30.57
N PRO A 546 7.81 -36.99 -30.35
CA PRO A 546 8.40 -38.20 -29.80
C PRO A 546 8.46 -38.18 -28.25
N THR A 547 8.37 -39.38 -27.68
CA THR A 547 8.35 -39.76 -26.25
C THR A 547 9.72 -39.57 -25.57
N PRO A 548 9.81 -39.32 -24.25
CA PRO A 548 11.08 -39.02 -23.56
C PRO A 548 11.85 -40.29 -23.16
N LYS A 549 13.19 -40.22 -23.21
CA LYS A 549 14.10 -41.20 -22.59
C LYS A 549 14.89 -40.56 -21.45
N LYS A 550 15.03 -41.32 -20.36
CA LYS A 550 15.87 -41.09 -19.17
C LYS A 550 17.37 -41.09 -19.51
N GLN A 551 18.14 -40.27 -18.79
CA GLN A 551 19.54 -40.47 -18.35
C GLN A 551 19.81 -39.46 -17.23
N ALA A 552 20.07 -39.86 -15.98
CA ALA A 552 21.31 -40.41 -15.40
C ALA A 552 22.26 -39.32 -14.87
N ALA A 553 22.57 -39.45 -13.58
CA ALA A 553 23.23 -38.49 -12.70
C ALA A 553 24.74 -38.32 -12.95
N SER A 554 25.27 -37.18 -12.50
CA SER A 554 26.68 -37.04 -12.09
C SER A 554 26.84 -35.99 -10.98
N ASN A 555 27.43 -36.43 -9.87
CA ASN A 555 27.97 -35.62 -8.78
C ASN A 555 29.11 -34.71 -9.24
N VAL A 556 29.19 -33.48 -8.70
CA VAL A 556 30.47 -32.83 -8.37
C VAL A 556 30.31 -31.93 -7.12
N ASP A 557 31.32 -32.03 -6.26
CA ASP A 557 31.49 -31.47 -4.92
C ASP A 557 31.50 -29.95 -4.75
N HIS A 558 31.14 -29.57 -3.52
CA HIS A 558 31.36 -28.28 -2.87
C HIS A 558 32.82 -27.82 -2.85
N LYS A 559 33.05 -26.53 -3.14
CA LYS A 559 34.03 -25.72 -2.42
C LYS A 559 33.52 -24.30 -2.18
N HIS A 560 33.55 -23.92 -0.91
CA HIS A 560 33.47 -22.57 -0.37
C HIS A 560 34.57 -21.66 -0.92
N ASP A 561 34.21 -20.40 -1.15
CA ASP A 561 34.95 -19.15 -0.85
C ASP A 561 34.35 -18.05 -1.75
N ALA A 562 34.24 -16.78 -1.39
CA ALA A 562 34.39 -16.03 -0.16
C ALA A 562 33.73 -14.66 -0.42
N GLN A 563 33.37 -13.97 0.65
CA GLN A 563 32.78 -12.62 0.69
C GLN A 563 33.29 -11.65 -0.39
N ALA A 564 32.36 -11.15 -1.22
CA ALA A 564 32.59 -9.99 -2.07
C ALA A 564 31.53 -8.90 -1.78
N GLY A 565 31.99 -7.83 -1.14
CA GLY A 565 31.52 -6.45 -1.37
C GLY A 565 30.04 -6.13 -1.16
N ARG A 566 29.56 -6.09 0.09
CA ARG A 566 28.41 -5.24 0.44
C ARG A 566 28.90 -3.78 0.58
N PRO A 567 28.22 -2.77 -0.02
CA PRO A 567 28.48 -1.37 0.30
C PRO A 567 28.26 -1.14 1.80
N ARG A 568 29.19 -0.47 2.49
CA ARG A 568 28.99 -0.07 3.89
C ARG A 568 27.82 0.93 3.93
N GLN A 569 26.65 0.49 4.39
CA GLN A 569 25.56 1.38 4.76
C GLN A 569 26.10 2.36 5.83
N SER A 570 25.92 3.66 5.60
CA SER A 570 26.22 4.67 6.61
C SER A 570 25.36 4.39 7.85
N PRO A 571 25.94 4.39 9.07
CA PRO A 571 25.18 4.16 10.29
C PRO A 571 24.04 5.18 10.44
N PRO A 572 22.88 4.79 10.99
CA PRO A 572 21.74 5.70 11.13
C PRO A 572 22.03 6.81 12.17
N ASN A 573 21.39 7.96 11.99
CA ASN A 573 21.29 8.95 13.06
C ASN A 573 20.27 8.49 14.10
N VAL A 574 20.56 8.72 15.38
CA VAL A 574 19.71 8.29 16.49
C VAL A 574 19.18 9.52 17.23
N VAL A 575 17.85 9.63 17.37
CA VAL A 575 17.21 10.68 18.17
C VAL A 575 16.25 10.02 19.15
N ILE A 576 16.44 10.27 20.44
CA ILE A 576 15.53 9.84 21.50
C ILE A 576 14.87 11.08 22.09
N ILE A 577 13.54 11.17 21.96
CA ILE A 577 12.72 12.18 22.63
C ILE A 577 12.08 11.51 23.84
N PHE A 578 12.39 11.99 25.03
CA PHE A 578 11.95 11.41 26.29
C PHE A 578 11.25 12.48 27.13
N THR A 579 9.96 12.29 27.36
CA THR A 579 9.09 13.20 28.13
C THR A 579 8.91 12.69 29.55
N ASP A 580 8.71 13.60 30.49
CA ASP A 580 8.57 13.30 31.92
C ASP A 580 7.09 13.39 32.31
N ASP A 581 6.57 12.38 33.02
CA ASP A 581 5.17 12.27 33.46
C ASP A 581 4.10 12.32 32.35
N MET A 582 4.47 12.02 31.10
CA MET A 582 3.50 11.84 30.02
C MET A 582 2.75 10.52 30.19
N GLY A 583 1.42 10.61 30.34
CA GLY A 583 0.52 9.47 30.41
C GLY A 583 0.43 8.71 29.09
N TYR A 584 0.09 7.42 29.18
CA TYR A 584 -0.03 6.55 28.00
C TYR A 584 -1.08 7.08 27.00
N ALA A 585 -2.19 7.64 27.50
CA ALA A 585 -3.26 8.22 26.69
C ALA A 585 -3.14 9.74 26.51
N ASP A 586 -1.97 10.34 26.76
CA ASP A 586 -1.78 11.78 26.53
C ASP A 586 -1.67 12.12 25.04
N PRO A 587 -0.89 11.38 24.22
CA PRO A 587 -0.88 11.58 22.78
C PRO A 587 -2.12 10.98 22.11
N ALA A 588 -2.66 11.67 21.10
CA ALA A 588 -3.84 11.21 20.37
C ALA A 588 -3.61 9.87 19.65
N CYS A 589 -2.37 9.58 19.24
CA CYS A 589 -2.01 8.29 18.63
C CYS A 589 -2.15 7.05 19.55
N TYR A 590 -2.34 7.27 20.85
CA TYR A 590 -2.64 6.24 21.88
C TYR A 590 -4.06 6.38 22.47
N GLY A 591 -4.95 7.13 21.82
CA GLY A 591 -6.36 7.27 22.22
C GLY A 591 -6.68 8.51 23.05
N GLY A 592 -5.71 9.42 23.25
CA GLY A 592 -5.93 10.70 23.91
C GLY A 592 -6.85 11.64 23.14
N THR A 593 -7.64 12.44 23.86
CA THR A 593 -8.57 13.42 23.26
C THR A 593 -8.41 14.83 23.83
N PHE A 594 -7.62 15.03 24.87
CA PHE A 594 -7.54 16.32 25.59
C PHE A 594 -6.50 17.29 25.02
N ALA A 595 -5.48 16.80 24.29
CA ALA A 595 -4.44 17.61 23.69
C ALA A 595 -4.23 17.24 22.22
N ALA A 596 -4.04 18.26 21.38
CA ALA A 596 -3.62 18.05 20.00
C ALA A 596 -2.11 17.79 19.95
N THR A 597 -1.71 16.62 19.47
CA THR A 597 -0.31 16.20 19.36
C THR A 597 0.14 15.95 17.93
N PRO A 598 -0.15 16.86 16.96
CA PRO A 598 -0.08 16.55 15.52
C PRO A 598 1.30 16.11 15.05
N HIS A 599 2.38 16.57 15.69
CA HIS A 599 3.75 16.15 15.35
C HIS A 599 4.11 14.77 15.93
N ILE A 600 3.65 14.45 17.14
CA ILE A 600 3.83 13.11 17.74
C ILE A 600 2.96 12.10 16.98
N ASP A 601 1.73 12.48 16.63
CA ASP A 601 0.80 11.66 15.85
C ASP A 601 1.35 11.40 14.45
N ARG A 602 1.99 12.41 13.85
CA ARG A 602 2.72 12.25 12.59
C ARG A 602 3.87 11.26 12.72
N LEU A 603 4.73 11.39 13.74
CA LEU A 603 5.82 10.44 13.99
C LEU A 603 5.29 9.01 14.20
N ALA A 604 4.19 8.85 14.92
CA ALA A 604 3.56 7.55 15.15
C ALA A 604 2.93 6.95 13.89
N ARG A 605 2.40 7.79 12.99
CA ARG A 605 1.84 7.38 11.69
C ARG A 605 2.91 7.06 10.65
N GLU A 606 4.04 7.78 10.69
CA GLU A 606 5.19 7.59 9.79
C GLU A 606 6.18 6.54 10.32
N GLY A 607 6.02 6.08 11.56
CA GLY A 607 6.90 5.12 12.23
C GLY A 607 6.15 3.93 12.82
N ILE A 608 6.71 3.34 13.87
CA ILE A 608 6.14 2.20 14.59
C ILE A 608 5.63 2.66 15.95
N LYS A 609 4.41 2.25 16.31
CA LYS A 609 3.86 2.40 17.66
C LYS A 609 4.16 1.15 18.47
N LEU A 610 4.86 1.31 19.59
CA LEU A 610 4.97 0.26 20.60
C LEU A 610 3.75 0.36 21.51
N THR A 611 2.88 -0.64 21.48
CA THR A 611 1.66 -0.70 22.30
C THR A 611 1.86 -1.45 23.61
N ASP A 612 3.03 -2.05 23.79
CA ASP A 612 3.43 -2.79 24.99
C ASP A 612 4.87 -2.42 25.36
N PHE A 613 5.04 -1.21 25.89
CA PHE A 613 6.33 -0.66 26.32
C PHE A 613 6.30 -0.36 27.81
N HIS A 614 7.24 -0.93 28.55
CA HIS A 614 7.34 -0.77 30.00
C HIS A 614 8.63 -0.05 30.38
N VAL A 615 8.50 1.00 31.18
CA VAL A 615 9.66 1.61 31.86
C VAL A 615 10.09 0.74 33.04
N ALA A 616 11.39 0.71 33.33
CA ALA A 616 11.93 -0.16 34.38
C ALA A 616 11.40 0.16 35.79
N GLN A 617 11.10 1.44 36.07
CA GLN A 617 10.47 1.90 37.30
C GLN A 617 9.62 3.15 37.02
N PRO A 618 8.54 3.43 37.78
CA PRO A 618 7.71 4.62 37.60
C PRO A 618 8.34 5.87 38.24
N VAL A 619 9.65 6.11 38.03
CA VAL A 619 10.40 7.22 38.66
C VAL A 619 11.47 7.78 37.71
N CYS A 620 11.56 9.11 37.58
CA CYS A 620 12.36 9.80 36.56
C CYS A 620 13.83 9.34 36.46
N SER A 621 14.59 9.38 37.57
CA SER A 621 16.02 9.00 37.54
C SER A 621 16.21 7.52 37.21
N ALA A 622 15.37 6.64 37.77
CA ALA A 622 15.45 5.22 37.54
C ALA A 622 15.14 4.84 36.08
N SER A 623 14.12 5.45 35.48
CA SER A 623 13.77 5.26 34.06
C SER A 623 14.89 5.73 33.13
N ARG A 624 15.50 6.88 33.41
CA ARG A 624 16.60 7.43 32.60
C ARG A 624 17.86 6.57 32.71
N ALA A 625 18.16 6.08 33.91
CA ALA A 625 19.29 5.19 34.14
C ALA A 625 19.12 3.89 33.33
N ALA A 626 17.92 3.29 33.35
CA ALA A 626 17.62 2.10 32.56
C ALA A 626 17.71 2.35 31.05
N LEU A 627 17.15 3.46 30.57
CA LEU A 627 17.19 3.84 29.16
C LEU A 627 18.62 4.01 28.64
N LEU A 628 19.46 4.71 29.41
CA LEU A 628 20.82 5.04 28.96
C LEU A 628 21.81 3.90 29.14
N THR A 629 21.60 2.98 30.07
CA THR A 629 22.57 1.91 30.38
C THR A 629 22.11 0.52 29.96
N GLY A 630 20.82 0.33 29.68
CA GLY A 630 20.21 -0.99 29.49
C GLY A 630 20.15 -1.85 30.77
N CYS A 631 20.54 -1.31 31.93
CA CYS A 631 20.55 -2.03 33.20
C CYS A 631 19.33 -1.72 34.05
N TYR A 632 18.89 -2.68 34.88
CA TYR A 632 17.94 -2.37 35.93
C TYR A 632 18.52 -1.29 36.87
N PRO A 633 17.79 -0.21 37.18
CA PRO A 633 18.34 0.95 37.88
C PRO A 633 18.83 0.58 39.30
N ASN A 634 18.14 -0.35 39.97
CA ASN A 634 18.55 -0.87 41.27
C ASN A 634 19.93 -1.56 41.23
N ARG A 635 20.32 -2.18 40.11
CA ARG A 635 21.63 -2.85 39.95
C ARG A 635 22.78 -1.85 40.01
N ILE A 636 22.52 -0.64 39.52
CA ILE A 636 23.52 0.42 39.34
C ILE A 636 23.36 1.53 40.38
N GLY A 637 22.68 1.24 41.49
CA GLY A 637 22.59 2.12 42.66
C GLY A 637 21.59 3.28 42.55
N ILE A 638 20.69 3.27 41.56
CA ILE A 638 19.65 4.29 41.41
C ILE A 638 18.32 3.75 41.94
N HIS A 639 17.91 4.23 43.12
CA HIS A 639 16.77 3.69 43.90
C HIS A 639 15.56 4.64 44.00
N GLY A 640 15.34 5.48 42.99
CA GLY A 640 14.27 6.48 42.98
C GLY A 640 14.75 7.79 42.38
N ALA A 641 14.06 8.90 42.68
CA ALA A 641 14.40 10.23 42.15
C ALA A 641 15.56 10.85 42.96
N LEU A 642 16.60 11.30 42.27
CA LEU A 642 17.77 11.89 42.89
C LEU A 642 17.49 13.34 43.31
N SER A 643 17.41 13.59 44.62
CA SER A 643 17.24 14.96 45.15
C SER A 643 18.49 15.83 44.92
N PRO A 644 18.37 17.17 44.90
CA PRO A 644 19.52 18.08 44.76
C PRO A 644 20.47 18.06 45.98
N ARG A 645 20.19 17.25 47.01
CA ARG A 645 21.06 17.08 48.19
C ARG A 645 21.92 15.82 48.13
N VAL A 646 21.69 14.92 47.16
CA VAL A 646 22.45 13.66 47.07
C VAL A 646 23.82 13.90 46.48
N THR A 647 24.82 13.19 47.02
CA THR A 647 26.22 13.29 46.58
C THR A 647 26.62 12.21 45.58
N HIS A 648 25.67 11.39 45.13
CA HIS A 648 25.88 10.31 44.15
C HIS A 648 25.05 10.53 42.88
N GLY A 649 25.37 9.80 41.82
CA GLY A 649 24.68 9.81 40.53
C GLY A 649 24.97 8.54 39.74
N LEU A 650 24.73 8.57 38.44
CA LEU A 650 25.13 7.50 37.53
C LEU A 650 26.65 7.31 37.62
N SER A 651 27.09 6.11 37.98
CA SER A 651 28.52 5.82 38.13
C SER A 651 29.25 5.95 36.78
N GLY A 652 30.47 6.48 36.80
CA GLY A 652 31.34 6.49 35.61
C GLY A 652 31.84 5.11 35.19
N GLU A 653 31.62 4.08 36.02
CA GLU A 653 31.89 2.68 35.68
C GLU A 653 30.77 2.06 34.81
N GLU A 654 29.61 2.70 34.71
CA GLU A 654 28.53 2.24 33.84
C GLU A 654 28.71 2.77 32.43
N THR A 655 28.57 1.90 31.44
CA THR A 655 28.63 2.30 30.03
C THR A 655 27.25 2.74 29.55
N THR A 656 27.17 3.97 29.07
CA THR A 656 25.95 4.54 28.50
C THR A 656 25.86 4.34 27.00
N LEU A 657 24.62 4.42 26.47
CA LEU A 657 24.32 4.43 25.04
C LEU A 657 25.10 5.55 24.32
N ALA A 658 25.25 6.71 24.96
CA ALA A 658 26.01 7.82 24.40
C ALA A 658 27.50 7.46 24.23
N GLU A 659 28.12 6.83 25.23
CA GLU A 659 29.51 6.36 25.14
C GLU A 659 29.70 5.32 24.05
N LEU A 660 28.76 4.38 23.92
CA LEU A 660 28.78 3.36 22.86
C LEU A 660 28.67 3.98 21.46
N LEU A 661 27.79 4.97 21.28
CA LEU A 661 27.63 5.64 19.98
C LEU A 661 28.83 6.55 19.69
N ARG A 662 29.32 7.28 20.69
CA ARG A 662 30.53 8.11 20.58
C ARG A 662 31.75 7.28 20.20
N SER A 663 31.92 6.09 20.78
CA SER A 663 33.03 5.19 20.41
C SER A 663 32.94 4.67 18.96
N ARG A 664 31.78 4.84 18.30
CA ARG A 664 31.56 4.54 16.88
C ARG A 664 31.61 5.78 15.98
N GLY A 665 32.05 6.92 16.50
CA GLY A 665 32.24 8.16 15.75
C GLY A 665 31.00 9.05 15.67
N TYR A 666 29.99 8.81 16.49
CA TYR A 666 28.80 9.66 16.53
C TYR A 666 29.12 10.99 17.21
N GLN A 667 28.56 12.07 16.68
CA GLN A 667 28.42 13.35 17.40
C GLN A 667 27.29 13.21 18.41
N THR A 668 27.50 13.56 19.67
CA THR A 668 26.53 13.27 20.74
C THR A 668 26.08 14.53 21.46
N SER A 669 24.78 14.74 21.61
CA SER A 669 24.22 15.89 22.33
C SER A 669 23.07 15.48 23.25
N MET A 670 23.08 16.05 24.45
CA MET A 670 21.95 15.97 25.37
C MET A 670 21.32 17.35 25.56
N VAL A 671 19.99 17.41 25.43
CA VAL A 671 19.23 18.63 25.69
C VAL A 671 18.08 18.33 26.64
N GLY A 672 18.00 19.03 27.77
CA GLY A 672 16.90 18.95 28.73
C GLY A 672 17.27 18.37 30.10
N LYS A 673 16.32 17.69 30.76
CA LYS A 673 16.46 17.19 32.14
C LYS A 673 17.38 15.97 32.22
N TRP A 674 18.47 16.09 33.00
CA TRP A 674 19.42 15.00 33.24
C TRP A 674 18.97 14.05 34.35
N HIS A 675 18.86 14.55 35.58
CA HIS A 675 18.34 13.85 36.75
C HIS A 675 19.07 12.54 37.12
N LEU A 676 20.34 12.40 36.73
CA LEU A 676 21.21 11.27 37.06
C LEU A 676 22.44 11.68 37.89
N GLY A 677 22.32 12.81 38.60
CA GLY A 677 23.39 13.36 39.45
C GLY A 677 23.84 14.73 38.95
N HIS A 678 24.07 15.66 39.88
CA HIS A 678 24.30 17.08 39.57
C HIS A 678 25.72 17.56 39.84
N HIS A 679 26.52 16.76 40.56
CA HIS A 679 27.94 17.05 40.70
C HIS A 679 28.67 16.80 39.39
N ARG A 680 29.75 17.55 39.16
CA ARG A 680 30.52 17.58 37.92
C ARG A 680 30.83 16.20 37.32
N GLN A 681 31.19 15.22 38.16
CA GLN A 681 31.55 13.87 37.72
C GLN A 681 30.37 13.05 37.16
N PHE A 682 29.13 13.47 37.45
CA PHE A 682 27.91 12.80 37.01
C PHE A 682 27.20 13.53 35.86
N LEU A 683 27.74 14.66 35.36
CA LEU A 683 27.09 15.43 34.30
C LEU A 683 27.12 14.68 32.95
N PRO A 684 26.19 14.97 32.01
CA PRO A 684 26.12 14.27 30.72
C PRO A 684 27.45 14.26 29.95
N THR A 685 28.24 15.32 30.04
CA THR A 685 29.56 15.42 29.39
C THR A 685 30.61 14.43 29.92
N ARG A 686 30.33 13.80 31.07
CA ARG A 686 31.11 12.69 31.65
C ARG A 686 30.58 11.32 31.30
N HIS A 687 29.43 11.26 30.62
CA HIS A 687 28.73 10.04 30.23
C HIS A 687 28.46 10.04 28.72
N GLY A 688 29.49 10.34 27.94
CA GLY A 688 29.49 10.14 26.49
C GLY A 688 28.81 11.21 25.64
N PHE A 689 28.30 12.30 26.21
CA PHE A 689 27.77 13.42 25.44
C PHE A 689 28.85 14.49 25.17
N ASP A 690 28.97 14.97 23.93
CA ASP A 690 29.90 16.03 23.56
C ASP A 690 29.37 17.42 23.95
N GLU A 691 28.04 17.60 23.93
CA GLU A 691 27.36 18.84 24.30
C GLU A 691 26.17 18.58 25.26
N TYR A 692 25.96 19.48 26.22
CA TYR A 692 24.82 19.46 27.13
C TYR A 692 24.18 20.83 27.29
N PHE A 693 22.84 20.90 27.28
CA PHE A 693 22.09 22.08 27.69
C PHE A 693 20.84 21.67 28.47
N GLY A 694 20.68 22.09 29.72
CA GLY A 694 19.45 21.81 30.46
C GLY A 694 19.59 21.78 31.98
N LEU A 695 18.62 21.15 32.64
CA LEU A 695 18.54 21.10 34.10
C LEU A 695 19.20 19.81 34.64
N PRO A 696 20.01 19.90 35.70
CA PRO A 696 20.72 18.74 36.24
C PRO A 696 19.81 17.80 37.04
N TYR A 697 18.66 18.30 37.51
CA TYR A 697 17.61 17.57 38.23
C TYR A 697 16.23 18.14 37.88
N SER A 698 15.20 17.64 38.54
CA SER A 698 13.81 17.99 38.24
C SER A 698 13.51 19.49 38.43
N ASN A 699 12.67 20.05 37.56
CA ASN A 699 12.32 21.48 37.55
C ASN A 699 11.39 21.90 38.70
N ASP A 700 10.71 20.95 39.33
CA ASP A 700 9.96 21.15 40.57
C ASP A 700 10.87 21.16 41.81
N MET A 701 12.14 20.72 41.73
CA MET A 701 13.08 20.76 42.85
C MET A 701 13.72 22.14 43.00
N TRP A 702 12.88 23.15 43.24
CA TRP A 702 13.20 24.58 43.27
C TRP A 702 12.51 25.32 44.43
N PRO A 703 12.87 26.58 44.75
CA PRO A 703 12.36 27.27 45.94
C PRO A 703 10.85 27.55 45.94
N TYR A 704 10.21 27.56 44.78
CA TYR A 704 8.78 27.86 44.60
C TYR A 704 7.91 26.60 44.47
N HIS A 705 8.40 25.42 44.86
CA HIS A 705 7.61 24.18 44.82
C HIS A 705 6.32 24.33 45.67
N PRO A 706 5.12 24.03 45.11
CA PRO A 706 3.84 24.39 45.72
C PRO A 706 3.55 23.72 47.08
N SER A 707 4.01 22.47 47.27
CA SER A 707 3.80 21.72 48.52
C SER A 707 5.05 21.53 49.39
N ALA A 708 6.22 22.06 49.01
CA ALA A 708 7.43 21.89 49.80
C ALA A 708 7.55 23.01 50.85
N LYS A 709 8.16 22.70 52.01
CA LYS A 709 8.45 23.73 53.00
C LYS A 709 9.47 24.72 52.43
N PRO A 710 9.36 26.04 52.70
CA PRO A 710 10.39 27.00 52.32
C PRO A 710 11.79 26.54 52.75
N GLY A 711 12.77 26.62 51.84
CA GLY A 711 14.14 26.14 52.07
C GLY A 711 14.34 24.61 51.88
N THR A 712 13.33 23.87 51.43
CA THR A 712 13.49 22.45 51.08
C THR A 712 14.43 22.27 49.90
N TYR A 713 14.21 23.03 48.83
CA TYR A 713 15.01 22.95 47.61
C TYR A 713 15.89 24.20 47.43
N PRO A 714 17.10 24.04 46.86
CA PRO A 714 17.97 25.16 46.49
C PRO A 714 17.42 25.88 45.25
N PRO A 715 17.99 27.04 44.87
CA PRO A 715 17.81 27.62 43.54
C PRO A 715 18.05 26.59 42.43
N LEU A 716 17.23 26.62 41.38
CA LEU A 716 17.31 25.69 40.25
C LEU A 716 18.30 26.23 39.21
N PRO A 717 19.44 25.56 38.95
CA PRO A 717 20.40 26.00 37.96
C PRO A 717 20.09 25.44 36.56
N LEU A 718 20.44 26.21 35.53
CA LEU A 718 20.49 25.78 34.13
C LEU A 718 21.94 25.69 33.67
N PHE A 719 22.27 24.58 33.02
CA PHE A 719 23.62 24.28 32.57
C PHE A 719 23.77 24.43 31.06
N GLU A 720 24.97 24.87 30.68
CA GLU A 720 25.54 24.65 29.35
C GLU A 720 26.87 23.93 29.53
N ASN A 721 26.93 22.68 29.08
CA ASN A 721 28.02 21.75 29.31
C ASN A 721 28.30 21.57 30.82
N GLU A 722 29.45 22.05 31.31
CA GLU A 722 29.81 21.97 32.73
C GLU A 722 29.63 23.31 33.47
N GLU A 723 29.11 24.34 32.79
CA GLU A 723 28.97 25.69 33.32
C GLU A 723 27.50 26.00 33.66
N VAL A 724 27.30 26.66 34.81
CA VAL A 724 25.99 27.20 35.19
C VAL A 724 25.81 28.54 34.49
N ILE A 725 24.93 28.58 33.50
CA ILE A 725 24.63 29.79 32.72
C ILE A 725 23.50 30.63 33.33
N ASP A 726 22.72 30.01 34.21
CA ASP A 726 21.69 30.65 35.02
C ASP A 726 21.63 29.90 36.35
N ALA A 727 21.91 30.59 37.45
CA ALA A 727 21.99 29.99 38.78
C ALA A 727 20.61 29.90 39.47
N GLU A 728 19.61 30.62 38.97
CA GLU A 728 18.31 30.76 39.61
C GLU A 728 17.23 30.93 38.53
N VAL A 729 16.88 29.82 37.87
CA VAL A 729 15.79 29.77 36.89
C VAL A 729 14.50 30.29 37.54
N SER A 730 14.00 31.41 37.03
CA SER A 730 12.78 32.06 37.53
C SER A 730 11.51 31.32 37.11
N PRO A 731 10.34 31.61 37.72
CA PRO A 731 9.06 31.10 37.24
C PRO A 731 8.81 31.43 35.76
N GLU A 732 9.19 32.64 35.33
CA GLU A 732 9.07 33.07 33.94
C GLU A 732 9.97 32.24 33.02
N ASP A 733 11.21 31.94 33.43
CA ASP A 733 12.14 31.12 32.65
C ASP A 733 11.62 29.70 32.45
N GLN A 734 10.98 29.11 33.47
CA GLN A 734 10.39 27.77 33.38
C GLN A 734 9.39 27.64 32.23
N THR A 735 8.59 28.69 31.96
CA THR A 735 7.60 28.70 30.86
C THR A 735 8.25 28.56 29.48
N THR A 736 9.54 28.87 29.36
CA THR A 736 10.27 28.85 28.09
C THR A 736 11.13 27.61 27.90
N LEU A 737 11.29 26.75 28.92
CA LEU A 737 12.22 25.63 28.89
C LEU A 737 11.99 24.70 27.70
N THR A 738 10.75 24.31 27.41
CA THR A 738 10.42 23.46 26.25
C THR A 738 10.86 24.09 24.94
N LYS A 739 10.64 25.41 24.77
CA LYS A 739 11.08 26.16 23.58
C LYS A 739 12.60 26.24 23.49
N ARG A 740 13.28 26.51 24.60
CA ARG A 740 14.76 26.58 24.67
C ARG A 740 15.38 25.22 24.35
N TYR A 741 14.83 24.13 24.87
CA TYR A 741 15.26 22.76 24.57
C TYR A 741 15.07 22.43 23.08
N ALA A 742 13.88 22.69 22.54
CA ALA A 742 13.62 22.46 21.11
C ALA A 742 14.57 23.27 20.21
N GLN A 743 14.83 24.54 20.54
CA GLN A 743 15.77 25.37 19.80
C GLN A 743 17.20 24.79 19.85
N ARG A 744 17.69 24.41 21.02
CA ARG A 744 19.05 23.86 21.16
C ARG A 744 19.21 22.52 20.43
N ALA A 745 18.18 21.68 20.48
CA ALA A 745 18.13 20.43 19.71
C ALA A 745 18.19 20.70 18.20
N VAL A 746 17.38 21.63 17.69
CA VAL A 746 17.40 22.01 16.26
C VAL A 746 18.75 22.60 15.86
N ASP A 747 19.38 23.42 16.71
CA ASP A 747 20.69 23.99 16.42
C ASP A 747 21.77 22.91 16.34
N PHE A 748 21.73 21.91 17.22
CA PHE A 748 22.60 20.73 17.13
C PHE A 748 22.36 19.96 15.83
N LEU A 749 21.10 19.65 15.50
CA LEU A 749 20.74 18.91 14.29
C LEU A 749 21.20 19.63 13.01
N LYS A 750 21.11 20.96 12.97
CA LYS A 750 21.62 21.76 11.84
C LYS A 750 23.15 21.65 11.70
N ARG A 751 23.89 21.69 12.81
CA ARG A 751 25.35 21.54 12.78
C ARG A 751 25.77 20.12 12.42
N ALA A 752 25.19 19.12 13.08
CA ALA A 752 25.52 17.72 12.88
C ALA A 752 25.12 17.21 11.49
N GLY A 753 23.95 17.62 11.00
CA GLY A 753 23.45 17.24 9.66
C GLY A 753 24.18 17.92 8.49
N THR A 754 24.98 18.96 8.75
CA THR A 754 25.82 19.63 7.74
C THR A 754 27.31 19.33 7.92
N ASP A 755 27.65 18.34 8.75
CA ASP A 755 29.03 17.93 8.99
C ASP A 755 29.67 17.41 7.69
N LYS A 756 30.81 18.00 7.32
CA LYS A 756 31.51 17.70 6.06
C LYS A 756 32.09 16.29 6.04
N ASP A 757 32.39 15.75 7.22
CA ASP A 757 32.92 14.40 7.40
C ASP A 757 31.81 13.34 7.41
N GLY A 758 30.53 13.76 7.33
CA GLY A 758 29.38 12.86 7.25
C GLY A 758 29.19 11.99 8.50
N ARG A 759 29.65 12.45 9.68
CA ARG A 759 29.57 11.66 10.91
C ARG A 759 28.11 11.53 11.36
N PRO A 760 27.66 10.32 11.76
CA PRO A 760 26.33 10.14 12.31
C PRO A 760 26.19 10.90 13.64
N PHE A 761 24.96 11.09 14.11
CA PHE A 761 24.71 11.78 15.38
C PHE A 761 23.74 11.05 16.30
N PHE A 762 23.90 11.30 17.60
CA PHE A 762 22.99 10.90 18.66
C PHE A 762 22.48 12.12 19.41
N LEU A 763 21.16 12.33 19.42
CA LEU A 763 20.50 13.37 20.20
C LEU A 763 19.60 12.74 21.26
N TYR A 764 19.84 13.07 22.53
CA TYR A 764 18.94 12.76 23.64
C TYR A 764 18.20 14.03 24.07
N LEU A 765 16.94 14.17 23.64
CA LEU A 765 16.07 15.30 23.97
C LEU A 765 15.12 14.92 25.11
N ALA A 766 15.39 15.43 26.30
CA ALA A 766 14.75 15.11 27.56
C ALA A 766 13.85 16.24 28.06
N HIS A 767 12.60 16.32 27.60
CA HIS A 767 11.69 17.36 28.06
C HIS A 767 11.30 17.19 29.54
N SER A 768 11.20 18.31 30.25
CA SER A 768 10.65 18.36 31.62
C SER A 768 9.12 18.28 31.60
N MET A 769 8.44 18.91 30.64
CA MET A 769 6.98 18.89 30.54
C MET A 769 6.47 17.51 30.05
N PRO A 770 5.28 17.05 30.48
CA PRO A 770 4.25 17.74 31.29
C PRO A 770 4.45 17.74 32.82
N HIS A 771 5.61 17.37 33.36
CA HIS A 771 5.87 17.38 34.80
C HIS A 771 5.59 18.75 35.47
N VAL A 772 5.16 18.69 36.73
CA VAL A 772 5.03 19.83 37.65
C VAL A 772 6.33 20.67 37.71
N PRO A 773 6.32 21.95 38.15
CA PRO A 773 5.64 22.47 39.34
C PRO A 773 4.16 22.81 39.19
#